data_AF-A0AA39ZR74-F1
#
_entry.id   AF-A0AA39ZR74-F1
#
_cell.length_a   1.000
_cell.length_b   1.000
_cell.length_c   1.000
_cell.angle_alpha   90.00
_cell.angle_beta   90.00
_cell.angle_gamma   90.00
#
_symmetry.space_group_name_H-M   'P 1'
#
loop_
_entity.id
_entity.type
_entity.pdbx_description
1 polymer ?
#
loop_
_entity_poly.entity_id
_entity_poly.type
_entity_poly.pdbx_seq_one_letter_code
_entity_poly.pdbx_strand_id
1 'polypeptide(L)'
;MASNFDAQASTNYKEAFSLFDKRGNGRVALDSLGDLLRACGQNPTLAEIRDLEKSVGGDFDFETFQRILNRPGGFRDPGDPEEYCRGFQVFDKDMTGFIGVGQLKYILTNLGEKMTDEEVDELLKAVDTTTGQVNYTGPEYLRSRAVLRGTALLTPSVPSDRSFCSTSFTVAPATVSRIRQGTLLLIFSIVLFSTITLILATPRIVPRLTAIFSQLKHGGPKRPFGGFGTTTGPALATLTFSSPASFLTHPSNISMVKYANPPQAPPLFTGTKDSIVADAKALCDTTKSLLDKLVADIDPAANPEAATFDSVIWPQTQDENSGALNARILGFYQYVSANIELRDASTEAEKIMDQFGIDCSMREDVFRLVDAVYQKSGLAASKEQDKERLIDEALAKSVGLSNTENALLLEKERMNYIRNGLGLPAGEKRDRFKAIKKRLSELSTDFQKNLNEEKGGIWFTKEDLDGVPEDVLDTLEKGTDKNEGKLRLTFKYPDLFPTLKFAKNPETREKLFVDNENKCNQNAPLFKEAVLLRDEGARLLGYPDHASYRIEDKMAKTPKTVLDFLGDLKSRLLAGGAKEVDHLLGLKKKDYESRKLDFDGNYYLWDHRFYDRLMVEQEYSIDENAIANYFPITSTVAGMLRIFEELFGLVFVELDAEDRKRISPTGKAEDISWHEDVIIFSVWDDATEGEGFVGYLYLDLHPRPGKYGHAANFNLQPGFLKPDGTRRYPATALVCNFSKPTPKKPSLLKHDEVVTLFHELGHGIHDLAGRTRYARFHGTSTARDFVEAPSQMLENWCWTPGPLKSLSRHYETGEKIPDDLIKKLLATKHVNDALFNLRQLHFGLFDMTVHTPKTHADLEAMDVSKVYNELRVEIAGIKGPEARGKPSTWGNGQATFGHLIGGYDAGYYGYLSSEVYSTDMFYSVFKEDPMNKAQGRRYRHTVLERGGSQDEMLTLEQFLGRKPSSEAFYKELGIEN
;
A
#
# COMPACT_ATOMS: atom_id res chain seq x y z
N MET A 1 -15.01 41.99 -37.19
CA MET A 1 -14.44 41.94 -38.57
C MET A 1 -14.60 40.51 -39.07
N ALA A 2 -14.81 40.33 -40.37
CA ALA A 2 -15.01 39.00 -40.95
C ALA A 2 -13.67 38.34 -41.36
N SER A 3 -13.71 37.01 -41.41
CA SER A 3 -12.94 36.12 -42.32
C SER A 3 -11.47 36.46 -42.66
N ASN A 4 -10.57 35.61 -42.15
CA ASN A 4 -9.56 34.97 -42.99
C ASN A 4 -9.72 33.45 -42.82
N PHE A 5 -10.75 32.89 -43.47
CA PHE A 5 -10.82 31.45 -43.73
C PHE A 5 -10.34 31.25 -45.17
N ASP A 6 -9.43 30.30 -45.35
CA ASP A 6 -8.69 30.16 -46.59
C ASP A 6 -9.59 29.74 -47.76
N ALA A 7 -9.48 30.46 -48.89
CA ALA A 7 -10.25 30.15 -50.09
C ALA A 7 -9.95 28.73 -50.61
N GLN A 8 -8.75 28.23 -50.36
CA GLN A 8 -8.33 26.87 -50.72
C GLN A 8 -9.12 25.77 -49.97
N ALA A 9 -9.48 26.00 -48.70
CA ALA A 9 -10.27 25.05 -47.93
C ALA A 9 -11.72 24.93 -48.45
N SER A 10 -12.30 26.06 -48.86
CA SER A 10 -13.65 26.12 -49.45
C SER A 10 -13.77 25.29 -50.74
N THR A 11 -12.75 25.34 -51.61
CA THR A 11 -12.73 24.55 -52.85
C THR A 11 -12.67 23.04 -52.55
N ASN A 12 -11.79 22.62 -51.64
CA ASN A 12 -11.64 21.20 -51.26
C ASN A 12 -12.94 20.60 -50.70
N TYR A 13 -13.68 21.33 -49.86
CA TYR A 13 -14.95 20.82 -49.32
C TYR A 13 -16.04 20.67 -50.38
N LYS A 14 -16.03 21.52 -51.41
CA LYS A 14 -17.00 21.44 -52.51
C LYS A 14 -16.72 20.25 -53.43
N GLU A 15 -15.44 19.96 -53.70
CA GLU A 15 -15.02 18.76 -54.41
C GLU A 15 -15.36 17.49 -53.63
N ALA A 16 -15.09 17.46 -52.32
CA ALA A 16 -15.50 16.36 -51.45
C ALA A 16 -17.02 16.14 -51.47
N PHE A 17 -17.83 17.21 -51.35
CA PHE A 17 -19.29 17.09 -51.45
C PHE A 17 -19.75 16.51 -52.79
N SER A 18 -19.16 16.95 -53.91
CA SER A 18 -19.46 16.42 -55.24
C SER A 18 -19.12 14.94 -55.42
N LEU A 19 -18.13 14.39 -54.70
CA LEU A 19 -17.85 12.95 -54.72
C LEU A 19 -18.91 12.11 -53.99
N PHE A 20 -19.63 12.70 -53.03
CA PHE A 20 -20.68 12.03 -52.27
C PHE A 20 -22.09 12.27 -52.86
N ASP A 21 -22.27 13.28 -53.72
CA ASP A 21 -23.45 13.43 -54.58
C ASP A 21 -23.42 12.41 -55.72
N LYS A 22 -23.68 11.15 -55.38
CA LYS A 22 -23.73 10.02 -56.31
C LYS A 22 -24.86 10.15 -57.37
N ARG A 23 -25.76 11.12 -57.23
CA ARG A 23 -26.89 11.36 -58.14
C ARG A 23 -26.65 12.56 -59.07
N GLY A 24 -25.63 13.38 -58.82
CA GLY A 24 -25.32 14.59 -59.57
C GLY A 24 -26.41 15.67 -59.50
N ASN A 25 -27.24 15.68 -58.45
CA ASN A 25 -28.40 16.54 -58.33
C ASN A 25 -28.23 17.71 -57.34
N GLY A 26 -27.02 17.91 -56.82
CA GLY A 26 -26.67 18.91 -55.83
C GLY A 26 -26.99 18.51 -54.38
N ARG A 27 -27.39 17.26 -54.12
CA ARG A 27 -27.73 16.77 -52.77
C ARG A 27 -27.03 15.45 -52.44
N VAL A 28 -26.52 15.36 -51.21
CA VAL A 28 -25.92 14.16 -50.64
C VAL A 28 -26.97 13.45 -49.78
N ALA A 29 -26.97 12.11 -49.82
CA ALA A 29 -27.87 11.29 -49.02
C ALA A 29 -27.58 11.47 -47.51
N LEU A 30 -28.62 11.52 -46.67
CA LEU A 30 -28.46 11.83 -45.25
C LEU A 30 -27.49 10.88 -44.53
N ASP A 31 -27.56 9.59 -44.83
CA ASP A 31 -26.69 8.52 -44.29
C ASP A 31 -25.19 8.71 -44.57
N SER A 32 -24.88 9.55 -45.56
CA SER A 32 -23.53 9.82 -46.02
C SER A 32 -22.94 11.07 -45.36
N LEU A 33 -23.71 11.79 -44.51
CA LEU A 33 -23.27 13.00 -43.81
C LEU A 33 -22.04 12.74 -42.94
N GLY A 34 -22.05 11.67 -42.16
CA GLY A 34 -20.93 11.31 -41.29
C GLY A 34 -19.65 11.11 -42.08
N ASP A 35 -19.68 10.21 -43.07
CA ASP A 35 -18.50 9.87 -43.88
C ASP A 35 -17.99 11.05 -44.72
N LEU A 36 -18.89 11.95 -45.18
CA LEU A 36 -18.51 13.18 -45.86
C LEU A 36 -17.85 14.22 -44.93
N LEU A 37 -18.33 14.42 -43.70
CA LEU A 37 -17.67 15.30 -42.72
C LEU A 37 -16.23 14.86 -42.46
N ARG A 38 -16.02 13.55 -42.39
CA ARG A 38 -14.71 12.91 -42.18
C ARG A 38 -13.81 12.95 -43.41
N ALA A 39 -14.37 12.82 -44.62
CA ALA A 39 -13.63 13.11 -45.86
C ALA A 39 -13.15 14.57 -45.92
N CYS A 40 -13.89 15.50 -45.30
CA CYS A 40 -13.49 16.89 -45.07
C CYS A 40 -12.59 17.10 -43.82
N GLY A 41 -11.95 16.03 -43.31
CA GLY A 41 -10.99 16.08 -42.22
C GLY A 41 -11.57 16.34 -40.82
N GLN A 42 -12.90 16.31 -40.64
CA GLN A 42 -13.52 16.49 -39.33
C GLN A 42 -13.62 15.17 -38.57
N ASN A 43 -13.61 15.21 -37.24
CA ASN A 43 -13.64 14.02 -36.38
C ASN A 43 -14.94 13.87 -35.55
N PRO A 44 -16.14 13.83 -36.15
CA PRO A 44 -17.40 13.74 -35.43
C PRO A 44 -17.69 12.33 -34.87
N THR A 45 -18.21 12.29 -33.65
CA THR A 45 -18.75 11.07 -33.01
C THR A 45 -20.05 10.63 -33.70
N LEU A 46 -20.43 9.34 -33.60
CA LEU A 46 -21.73 8.85 -34.06
C LEU A 46 -22.91 9.47 -33.29
N ALA A 47 -22.71 9.87 -32.03
CA ALA A 47 -23.70 10.65 -31.30
C ALA A 47 -23.96 12.00 -32.00
N GLU A 48 -22.90 12.77 -32.27
CA GLU A 48 -23.00 14.04 -32.98
C GLU A 48 -23.51 13.90 -34.41
N ILE A 49 -23.12 12.85 -35.14
CA ILE A 49 -23.66 12.58 -36.48
C ILE A 49 -25.17 12.35 -36.41
N ARG A 50 -25.66 11.50 -35.51
CA ARG A 50 -27.11 11.23 -35.39
C ARG A 50 -27.91 12.46 -34.98
N ASP A 51 -27.34 13.35 -34.16
CA ASP A 51 -28.01 14.58 -33.77
C ASP A 51 -27.97 15.64 -34.90
N LEU A 52 -26.88 15.68 -35.69
CA LEU A 52 -26.81 16.47 -36.92
C LEU A 52 -27.79 15.94 -37.98
N GLU A 53 -27.87 14.62 -38.20
CA GLU A 53 -28.81 13.99 -39.13
C GLU A 53 -30.27 14.31 -38.78
N LYS A 54 -30.64 14.25 -37.49
CA LYS A 54 -31.96 14.70 -37.00
C LYS A 54 -32.21 16.19 -37.26
N SER A 55 -31.20 17.03 -37.10
CA SER A 55 -31.33 18.49 -37.34
C SER A 55 -31.49 18.84 -38.82
N VAL A 56 -30.95 18.00 -39.71
CA VAL A 56 -30.99 18.17 -41.17
C VAL A 56 -32.26 17.56 -41.77
N GLY A 57 -32.71 16.41 -41.26
CA GLY A 57 -34.03 15.83 -41.55
C GLY A 57 -34.20 15.13 -42.91
N GLY A 58 -33.20 15.15 -43.79
CA GLY A 58 -33.22 14.46 -45.09
C GLY A 58 -31.98 14.74 -45.96
N ASP A 59 -31.97 14.23 -47.20
CA ASP A 59 -30.89 14.51 -48.17
C ASP A 59 -30.60 16.01 -48.26
N PHE A 60 -29.33 16.42 -48.17
CA PHE A 60 -28.91 17.80 -47.90
C PHE A 60 -28.03 18.39 -49.02
N ASP A 61 -28.07 19.71 -49.18
CA ASP A 61 -27.27 20.45 -50.15
C ASP A 61 -25.96 21.00 -49.55
N PHE A 62 -25.08 21.50 -50.41
CA PHE A 62 -23.75 21.99 -50.01
C PHE A 62 -23.83 23.18 -49.04
N GLU A 63 -24.84 24.04 -49.13
CA GLU A 63 -25.01 25.17 -48.21
C GLU A 63 -25.35 24.68 -46.80
N THR A 64 -26.26 23.70 -46.70
CA THR A 64 -26.58 23.02 -45.44
C THR A 64 -25.35 22.33 -44.86
N PHE A 65 -24.58 21.62 -45.68
CA PHE A 65 -23.31 21.00 -45.27
C PHE A 65 -22.28 22.02 -44.77
N GLN A 66 -22.14 23.16 -45.45
CA GLN A 66 -21.23 24.23 -45.04
C GLN A 66 -21.65 24.87 -43.71
N ARG A 67 -22.95 24.96 -43.41
CA ARG A 67 -23.43 25.39 -42.08
C ARG A 67 -23.07 24.38 -40.98
N ILE A 68 -23.11 23.08 -41.28
CA ILE A 68 -22.69 22.01 -40.35
C ILE A 68 -21.18 22.07 -40.08
N LEU A 69 -20.35 22.23 -41.12
CA LEU A 69 -18.90 22.40 -41.00
C LEU A 69 -18.52 23.59 -40.11
N ASN A 70 -19.27 24.70 -40.19
CA ASN A 70 -18.99 25.93 -39.46
C ASN A 70 -19.79 26.06 -38.14
N ARG A 71 -20.24 24.95 -37.54
CA ARG A 71 -21.03 24.99 -36.31
C ARG A 71 -20.24 25.62 -35.14
N PRO A 72 -20.88 26.40 -34.24
CA PRO A 72 -20.21 26.94 -33.06
C PRO A 72 -19.60 25.83 -32.19
N GLY A 73 -18.33 26.00 -31.78
CA GLY A 73 -17.57 24.97 -31.05
C GLY A 73 -16.89 23.92 -31.94
N GLY A 74 -17.14 23.93 -33.25
CA GLY A 74 -16.46 23.05 -34.22
C GLY A 74 -16.75 21.56 -34.03
N PHE A 75 -15.86 20.74 -34.59
CA PHE A 75 -15.75 19.30 -34.33
C PHE A 75 -14.51 19.05 -33.47
N ARG A 76 -14.47 17.88 -32.82
CA ARG A 76 -13.33 17.49 -31.99
C ARG A 76 -12.06 17.42 -32.86
N ASP A 77 -10.94 17.94 -32.36
CA ASP A 77 -9.65 17.68 -33.00
C ASP A 77 -9.29 16.17 -32.90
N PRO A 78 -8.56 15.60 -33.87
CA PRO A 78 -7.95 14.28 -33.70
C PRO A 78 -7.00 14.33 -32.49
N GLY A 79 -7.07 13.31 -31.62
CA GLY A 79 -6.22 13.23 -30.43
C GLY A 79 -4.73 13.13 -30.78
N ASP A 80 -3.85 13.34 -29.80
CA ASP A 80 -2.43 13.13 -30.05
C ASP A 80 -2.17 11.64 -30.35
N PRO A 81 -1.43 11.29 -31.43
CA PRO A 81 -0.85 9.97 -31.60
C PRO A 81 -0.34 9.33 -30.28
N GLU A 82 0.38 10.08 -29.44
CA GLU A 82 0.90 9.56 -28.18
C GLU A 82 -0.20 9.24 -27.14
N GLU A 83 -1.39 9.88 -27.21
CA GLU A 83 -2.56 9.50 -26.42
C GLU A 83 -3.19 8.17 -26.91
N TYR A 84 -3.21 7.91 -28.22
CA TYR A 84 -3.70 6.63 -28.74
C TYR A 84 -2.77 5.46 -28.36
N CYS A 85 -1.44 5.65 -28.40
CA CYS A 85 -0.49 4.66 -27.89
C CYS A 85 -0.70 4.40 -26.39
N ARG A 86 -0.87 5.44 -25.56
CA ARG A 86 -1.21 5.28 -24.13
C ARG A 86 -2.55 4.55 -23.94
N GLY A 87 -3.50 4.79 -24.83
CA GLY A 87 -4.76 4.07 -24.87
C GLY A 87 -4.60 2.55 -25.06
N PHE A 88 -3.69 2.13 -25.93
CA PHE A 88 -3.37 0.71 -26.13
C PHE A 88 -2.45 0.14 -25.03
N GLN A 89 -1.58 0.96 -24.40
CA GLN A 89 -0.79 0.58 -23.22
C GLN A 89 -1.65 0.13 -22.03
N VAL A 90 -2.88 0.62 -21.88
CA VAL A 90 -3.83 0.12 -20.88
C VAL A 90 -4.09 -1.39 -21.02
N PHE A 91 -3.89 -1.94 -22.23
CA PHE A 91 -4.13 -3.33 -22.58
C PHE A 91 -2.83 -4.15 -22.75
N ASP A 92 -1.70 -3.50 -22.98
CA ASP A 92 -0.34 -4.06 -22.94
C ASP A 92 0.31 -3.73 -21.58
N LYS A 93 -0.12 -4.46 -20.55
CA LYS A 93 0.32 -4.26 -19.15
C LYS A 93 1.83 -4.35 -18.96
N ASP A 94 2.50 -5.13 -19.82
CA ASP A 94 3.94 -5.38 -19.76
C ASP A 94 4.73 -4.38 -20.63
N MET A 95 4.04 -3.40 -21.24
CA MET A 95 4.59 -2.28 -22.01
C MET A 95 5.52 -2.72 -23.15
N THR A 96 5.25 -3.89 -23.73
CA THR A 96 6.05 -4.52 -24.79
C THR A 96 6.04 -3.74 -26.11
N GLY A 97 5.01 -2.90 -26.31
CA GLY A 97 4.67 -2.27 -27.58
C GLY A 97 3.69 -3.08 -28.42
N PHE A 98 3.19 -4.21 -27.92
CA PHE A 98 2.34 -5.14 -28.65
C PHE A 98 1.06 -5.49 -27.87
N ILE A 99 -0.06 -5.67 -28.59
CA ILE A 99 -1.33 -6.18 -28.04
C ILE A 99 -1.80 -7.40 -28.80
N GLY A 100 -2.40 -8.39 -28.13
CA GLY A 100 -2.93 -9.58 -28.80
C GLY A 100 -4.03 -9.24 -29.82
N VAL A 101 -4.06 -9.89 -30.98
CA VAL A 101 -5.05 -9.62 -32.05
C VAL A 101 -6.49 -9.75 -31.53
N GLY A 102 -6.77 -10.80 -30.74
CA GLY A 102 -8.09 -10.98 -30.12
C GLY A 102 -8.43 -9.92 -29.07
N GLN A 103 -7.42 -9.35 -28.40
CA GLN A 103 -7.58 -8.26 -27.43
C GLN A 103 -7.87 -6.93 -28.14
N LEU A 104 -7.17 -6.65 -29.25
CA LEU A 104 -7.50 -5.53 -30.15
C LEU A 104 -8.91 -5.66 -30.72
N LYS A 105 -9.30 -6.86 -31.19
CA LYS A 105 -10.68 -7.10 -31.66
C LYS A 105 -11.71 -6.87 -30.56
N TYR A 106 -11.46 -7.34 -29.34
CA TYR A 106 -12.31 -7.07 -28.19
C TYR A 106 -12.46 -5.56 -27.90
N ILE A 107 -11.34 -4.81 -27.89
CA ILE A 107 -11.35 -3.35 -27.66
C ILE A 107 -12.22 -2.63 -28.70
N LEU A 108 -12.00 -2.88 -29.99
CA LEU A 108 -12.69 -2.18 -31.08
C LEU A 108 -14.19 -2.52 -31.20
N THR A 109 -14.60 -3.71 -30.77
CA THR A 109 -15.99 -4.16 -30.80
C THR A 109 -16.77 -3.85 -29.52
N ASN A 110 -16.10 -3.64 -28.38
CA ASN A 110 -16.77 -3.48 -27.07
C ASN A 110 -16.58 -2.12 -26.39
N LEU A 111 -15.53 -1.37 -26.68
CA LEU A 111 -15.19 -0.14 -25.96
C LEU A 111 -15.43 1.11 -26.82
N GLY A 112 -16.05 2.13 -26.21
CA GLY A 112 -16.40 3.38 -26.89
C GLY A 112 -17.47 3.19 -27.97
N GLU A 113 -17.30 3.86 -29.10
CA GLU A 113 -18.19 3.70 -30.25
C GLU A 113 -17.81 2.41 -31.02
N LYS A 114 -18.61 1.36 -30.80
CA LYS A 114 -18.34 0.00 -31.26
C LYS A 114 -18.28 -0.11 -32.79
N MET A 115 -17.28 -0.82 -33.30
CA MET A 115 -17.23 -1.36 -34.67
C MET A 115 -17.93 -2.72 -34.74
N THR A 116 -18.46 -3.11 -35.91
CA THR A 116 -18.95 -4.49 -36.10
C THR A 116 -17.78 -5.46 -36.26
N ASP A 117 -18.01 -6.76 -36.08
CA ASP A 117 -16.96 -7.77 -36.27
C ASP A 117 -16.38 -7.73 -37.69
N GLU A 118 -17.21 -7.46 -38.70
CA GLU A 118 -16.78 -7.30 -40.10
C GLU A 118 -15.95 -6.03 -40.31
N GLU A 119 -16.34 -4.89 -39.69
CA GLU A 119 -15.56 -3.65 -39.74
C GLU A 119 -14.16 -3.84 -39.10
N VAL A 120 -14.07 -4.66 -38.04
CA VAL A 120 -12.78 -4.96 -37.38
C VAL A 120 -11.96 -6.00 -38.14
N ASP A 121 -12.59 -7.02 -38.72
CA ASP A 121 -11.88 -8.01 -39.54
C ASP A 121 -11.32 -7.40 -40.83
N GLU A 122 -11.98 -6.41 -41.44
CA GLU A 122 -11.38 -5.63 -42.54
C GLU A 122 -10.19 -4.76 -42.07
N LEU A 123 -10.24 -4.17 -40.87
CA LEU A 123 -9.10 -3.44 -40.31
C LEU A 123 -7.90 -4.37 -40.03
N LEU A 124 -8.15 -5.55 -39.47
CA LEU A 124 -7.09 -6.50 -39.10
C LEU A 124 -6.36 -7.10 -40.32
N LYS A 125 -6.97 -7.13 -41.51
CA LYS A 125 -6.29 -7.52 -42.78
C LYS A 125 -5.17 -6.57 -43.19
N ALA A 126 -5.19 -5.33 -42.72
CA ALA A 126 -4.24 -4.30 -43.11
C ALA A 126 -3.15 -4.04 -42.05
N VAL A 127 -3.08 -4.89 -41.02
CA VAL A 127 -2.07 -4.89 -39.95
C VAL A 127 -1.35 -6.24 -39.96
N ASP A 128 -0.05 -6.29 -39.65
CA ASP A 128 0.62 -7.58 -39.47
C ASP A 128 0.09 -8.28 -38.21
N THR A 129 -0.55 -9.42 -38.43
CA THR A 129 -1.17 -10.27 -37.41
C THR A 129 -0.55 -11.66 -37.37
N THR A 130 0.53 -11.91 -38.14
CA THR A 130 1.13 -13.25 -38.33
C THR A 130 1.71 -13.85 -37.05
N THR A 131 2.11 -13.03 -36.09
CA THR A 131 2.61 -13.41 -34.76
C THR A 131 1.49 -13.62 -33.73
N GLY A 132 0.23 -13.36 -34.08
CA GLY A 132 -0.90 -13.31 -33.14
C GLY A 132 -0.96 -12.03 -32.29
N GLN A 133 -0.03 -11.09 -32.49
CA GLN A 133 0.07 -9.82 -31.77
C GLN A 133 0.29 -8.65 -32.75
N VAL A 134 -0.23 -7.47 -32.40
CA VAL A 134 -0.14 -6.23 -33.18
C VAL A 134 0.78 -5.25 -32.49
N ASN A 135 1.80 -4.76 -33.19
CA ASN A 135 2.69 -3.72 -32.70
C ASN A 135 2.01 -2.34 -32.83
N TYR A 136 1.75 -1.68 -31.70
CA TYR A 136 1.13 -0.35 -31.66
C TYR A 136 2.13 0.79 -31.36
N THR A 137 3.43 0.49 -31.27
CA THR A 137 4.53 1.47 -31.02
C THR A 137 5.62 1.51 -32.10
N GLY A 138 5.59 0.57 -33.06
CA GLY A 138 6.68 0.28 -33.98
C GLY A 138 6.99 1.34 -35.05
N PRO A 139 8.14 1.26 -35.73
CA PRO A 139 8.67 2.35 -36.57
C PRO A 139 7.84 2.70 -37.83
N GLU A 140 6.86 1.89 -38.23
CA GLU A 140 5.88 2.29 -39.25
C GLU A 140 5.03 3.47 -38.77
N TYR A 141 4.73 3.52 -37.47
CA TYR A 141 4.06 4.62 -36.80
C TYR A 141 4.86 5.92 -36.86
N LEU A 142 6.16 5.85 -36.59
CA LEU A 142 7.04 7.02 -36.54
C LEU A 142 7.23 7.70 -37.90
N ARG A 143 7.03 6.99 -39.02
CA ARG A 143 7.04 7.59 -40.36
C ARG A 143 5.86 8.54 -40.62
N SER A 144 4.74 8.39 -39.90
CA SER A 144 3.59 9.31 -40.00
C SER A 144 3.90 10.72 -39.48
N ARG A 145 4.77 10.87 -38.46
CA ARG A 145 5.15 12.16 -37.85
C ARG A 145 5.80 13.14 -38.83
N ALA A 146 6.43 12.65 -39.91
CA ALA A 146 7.15 13.48 -40.87
C ALA A 146 6.26 14.07 -41.99
N VAL A 147 5.06 13.53 -42.21
CA VAL A 147 4.17 13.94 -43.32
C VAL A 147 3.02 14.83 -42.84
N LEU A 148 2.58 14.67 -41.58
CA LEU A 148 1.48 15.45 -40.99
C LEU A 148 1.87 16.88 -40.55
N ARG A 149 3.16 17.23 -40.56
CA ARG A 149 3.63 18.62 -40.46
C ARG A 149 4.38 18.96 -41.75
N GLY A 150 3.78 19.81 -42.59
CA GLY A 150 4.24 20.14 -43.94
C GLY A 150 5.53 20.96 -44.01
N THR A 151 6.61 20.50 -43.39
CA THR A 151 7.93 21.14 -43.40
C THR A 151 8.97 20.19 -43.97
N ALA A 152 9.21 20.28 -45.28
CA ALA A 152 10.40 19.71 -45.88
C ALA A 152 11.63 20.50 -45.40
N LEU A 153 12.52 19.86 -44.64
CA LEU A 153 13.85 20.39 -44.34
C LEU A 153 14.93 19.50 -44.95
N LEU A 154 15.37 19.92 -46.14
CA LEU A 154 16.66 19.57 -46.70
C LEU A 154 17.76 20.16 -45.82
N THR A 155 18.73 19.37 -45.37
CA THR A 155 20.17 19.53 -45.67
C THR A 155 21.05 18.54 -44.87
N PRO A 156 22.28 18.23 -45.32
CA PRO A 156 23.07 17.11 -44.81
C PRO A 156 24.27 17.52 -43.96
N SER A 157 24.78 16.59 -43.14
CA SER A 157 26.20 16.57 -42.74
C SER A 157 26.70 15.15 -42.45
N VAL A 158 28.01 14.97 -42.61
CA VAL A 158 28.71 13.68 -42.78
C VAL A 158 29.24 13.15 -41.44
N PRO A 159 29.27 11.82 -41.18
CA PRO A 159 29.94 11.27 -40.02
C PRO A 159 31.46 11.18 -40.23
N SER A 160 32.25 11.62 -39.23
CA SER A 160 33.71 11.45 -39.21
C SER A 160 34.16 10.43 -38.16
N ASP A 161 34.69 9.33 -38.68
CA ASP A 161 35.72 8.44 -38.13
C ASP A 161 35.50 7.64 -36.83
N ARG A 162 35.57 6.32 -37.02
CA ARG A 162 35.98 5.32 -36.01
C ARG A 162 37.50 5.12 -36.06
N SER A 163 38.06 4.79 -34.91
CA SER A 163 39.23 3.92 -34.68
C SER A 163 40.23 3.66 -35.83
N PHE A 164 41.49 4.05 -35.64
CA PHE A 164 42.63 3.47 -36.35
C PHE A 164 42.96 2.06 -35.81
N CYS A 165 42.95 1.03 -36.67
CA CYS A 165 44.18 0.35 -37.11
C CYS A 165 43.92 -0.68 -38.24
N SER A 166 44.70 -0.61 -39.33
CA SER A 166 45.12 -1.69 -40.28
C SER A 166 44.11 -2.75 -40.80
N THR A 167 44.04 -3.15 -42.08
CA THR A 167 44.84 -2.80 -43.30
C THR A 167 44.14 -3.33 -44.58
N SER A 168 44.33 -2.61 -45.71
CA SER A 168 44.46 -3.13 -47.09
C SER A 168 43.35 -3.98 -47.74
N PHE A 169 42.68 -3.46 -48.79
CA PHE A 169 43.11 -3.65 -50.19
C PHE A 169 42.35 -2.76 -51.20
N THR A 170 43.01 -2.44 -52.31
CA THR A 170 42.64 -1.62 -53.48
C THR A 170 42.02 -2.48 -54.62
N VAL A 171 41.40 -2.02 -55.73
CA VAL A 171 41.11 -0.69 -56.35
C VAL A 171 39.90 -0.81 -57.32
N ALA A 172 39.32 0.32 -57.77
CA ALA A 172 38.21 0.45 -58.74
C ALA A 172 38.69 0.38 -60.24
N PRO A 173 38.08 0.98 -61.31
CA PRO A 173 36.74 1.58 -61.52
C PRO A 173 36.06 1.27 -62.89
N ALA A 174 34.85 1.80 -63.14
CA ALA A 174 34.34 2.14 -64.49
C ALA A 174 33.23 3.21 -64.47
N THR A 175 33.07 3.96 -65.57
CA THR A 175 32.17 5.13 -65.73
C THR A 175 31.50 5.13 -67.13
N VAL A 176 30.55 5.99 -67.53
CA VAL A 176 30.08 7.30 -67.00
C VAL A 176 28.59 7.57 -67.32
N SER A 177 28.10 8.77 -66.98
CA SER A 177 26.79 9.40 -67.24
C SER A 177 26.23 9.32 -68.69
N ARG A 178 24.97 9.66 -69.03
CA ARG A 178 24.17 10.86 -68.65
C ARG A 178 22.71 10.76 -69.18
N ILE A 179 21.71 11.29 -68.44
CA ILE A 179 20.48 12.03 -68.94
C ILE A 179 19.50 11.26 -69.89
N ARG A 180 18.16 11.30 -69.79
CA ARG A 180 17.19 12.11 -69.01
C ARG A 180 15.87 11.35 -68.74
N GLN A 181 15.08 11.92 -67.83
CA GLN A 181 13.70 11.57 -67.46
C GLN A 181 12.72 11.38 -68.64
N GLY A 182 11.78 10.44 -68.46
CA GLY A 182 10.57 10.32 -69.27
C GLY A 182 9.80 9.02 -68.99
N THR A 183 8.75 9.08 -68.16
CA THR A 183 7.68 8.06 -68.10
C THR A 183 8.07 6.63 -67.69
N LEU A 184 8.51 6.43 -66.44
CA LEU A 184 8.44 5.12 -65.76
C LEU A 184 8.47 5.25 -64.23
N LEU A 185 7.51 6.04 -63.72
CA LEU A 185 7.24 6.22 -62.27
C LEU A 185 5.72 6.23 -62.03
N LEU A 186 5.04 5.26 -62.65
CA LEU A 186 3.62 4.98 -62.49
C LEU A 186 3.44 3.47 -62.62
N ILE A 187 3.36 2.76 -61.48
CA ILE A 187 2.80 1.39 -61.25
C ILE A 187 3.38 0.79 -59.96
N PHE A 188 4.68 0.96 -59.65
CA PHE A 188 5.28 0.36 -58.44
C PHE A 188 5.09 1.14 -57.13
N SER A 189 4.44 2.31 -57.17
CA SER A 189 4.16 3.15 -55.98
C SER A 189 2.71 3.07 -55.47
N ILE A 190 1.88 2.15 -56.00
CA ILE A 190 0.42 2.17 -55.79
C ILE A 190 -0.11 0.98 -54.94
N VAL A 191 0.67 -0.09 -54.76
CA VAL A 191 0.19 -1.33 -54.09
C VAL A 191 0.65 -1.48 -52.63
N LEU A 192 1.62 -0.68 -52.14
CA LEU A 192 2.11 -0.76 -50.75
C LEU A 192 2.04 0.56 -49.96
N PHE A 193 1.26 1.53 -50.44
CA PHE A 193 1.01 2.81 -49.72
C PHE A 193 -0.48 3.06 -49.41
N SER A 194 -1.34 2.16 -49.88
CA SER A 194 -2.80 2.31 -49.90
C SER A 194 -3.54 1.59 -48.77
N THR A 195 -2.84 0.78 -47.96
CA THR A 195 -3.42 0.06 -46.81
C THR A 195 -3.28 0.84 -45.51
N ILE A 196 -2.06 1.20 -45.11
CA ILE A 196 -1.81 1.86 -43.80
C ILE A 196 -2.33 3.31 -43.77
N THR A 197 -2.18 4.07 -44.87
CA THR A 197 -2.77 5.41 -44.98
C THR A 197 -4.30 5.36 -44.94
N LEU A 198 -4.92 4.26 -45.39
CA LEU A 198 -6.37 4.08 -45.36
C LEU A 198 -6.87 3.58 -43.99
N ILE A 199 -6.07 2.89 -43.18
CA ILE A 199 -6.46 2.57 -41.79
C ILE A 199 -6.60 3.86 -40.96
N LEU A 200 -5.64 4.78 -41.06
CA LEU A 200 -5.67 6.04 -40.28
C LEU A 200 -6.48 7.16 -40.93
N ALA A 201 -6.90 7.01 -42.20
CA ALA A 201 -7.81 7.93 -42.90
C ALA A 201 -9.12 7.28 -43.35
N THR A 202 -9.48 6.10 -42.84
CA THR A 202 -10.86 5.61 -42.97
C THR A 202 -11.73 6.48 -42.08
N PRO A 203 -12.78 7.12 -42.63
CA PRO A 203 -13.64 8.06 -41.91
C PRO A 203 -14.02 7.64 -40.49
N ARG A 204 -14.34 6.36 -40.30
CA ARG A 204 -15.05 5.85 -39.12
C ARG A 204 -14.18 5.56 -37.91
N ILE A 205 -12.84 5.54 -38.02
CA ILE A 205 -12.00 4.89 -37.00
C ILE A 205 -11.42 5.90 -35.98
N VAL A 206 -10.89 7.03 -36.45
CA VAL A 206 -10.30 8.07 -35.58
C VAL A 206 -11.28 8.65 -34.54
N PRO A 207 -12.57 8.94 -34.82
CA PRO A 207 -13.46 9.54 -33.82
C PRO A 207 -13.86 8.56 -32.72
N ARG A 208 -13.98 7.28 -33.07
CA ARG A 208 -14.45 6.21 -32.19
C ARG A 208 -13.44 5.91 -31.08
N LEU A 209 -12.15 5.90 -31.43
CA LEU A 209 -11.06 5.78 -30.45
C LEU A 209 -11.01 6.97 -29.48
N THR A 210 -11.16 8.21 -29.95
CA THR A 210 -11.12 9.39 -29.05
C THR A 210 -12.30 9.43 -28.06
N ALA A 211 -13.41 8.74 -28.36
CA ALA A 211 -14.56 8.61 -27.47
C ALA A 211 -14.27 7.69 -26.25
N ILE A 212 -13.49 6.61 -26.43
CA ILE A 212 -13.04 5.71 -25.36
C ILE A 212 -12.35 6.52 -24.25
N PHE A 213 -11.38 7.35 -24.63
CA PHE A 213 -10.59 8.16 -23.71
C PHE A 213 -11.37 9.35 -23.12
N SER A 214 -12.50 9.72 -23.73
CA SER A 214 -13.41 10.74 -23.23
C SER A 214 -14.29 10.22 -22.09
N GLN A 215 -14.77 8.97 -22.17
CA GLN A 215 -15.59 8.36 -21.11
C GLN A 215 -14.79 8.14 -19.82
N LEU A 216 -13.47 7.92 -19.91
CA LEU A 216 -12.57 7.80 -18.76
C LEU A 216 -12.34 9.12 -18.00
N LYS A 217 -12.80 10.28 -18.50
CA LYS A 217 -12.51 11.61 -17.91
C LYS A 217 -13.65 12.26 -17.13
N HIS A 218 -14.93 11.95 -17.36
CA HIS A 218 -16.05 12.67 -16.74
C HIS A 218 -17.26 11.80 -16.35
N GLY A 219 -17.54 11.73 -15.04
CA GLY A 219 -18.77 11.20 -14.47
C GLY A 219 -19.17 11.92 -13.17
N GLY A 220 -20.16 12.82 -13.25
CA GLY A 220 -20.70 13.57 -12.11
C GLY A 220 -21.84 14.52 -12.55
N PRO A 221 -23.02 14.52 -11.91
CA PRO A 221 -24.23 15.08 -12.51
C PRO A 221 -24.48 16.58 -12.20
N LYS A 222 -25.15 17.27 -13.13
CA LYS A 222 -25.86 18.55 -12.90
C LYS A 222 -27.36 18.37 -13.16
N ARG A 223 -28.22 18.99 -12.35
CA ARG A 223 -29.63 19.29 -12.68
C ARG A 223 -30.04 20.67 -12.13
N PRO A 224 -31.11 21.29 -12.68
CA PRO A 224 -31.20 22.74 -12.83
C PRO A 224 -32.10 23.40 -11.79
N PHE A 225 -32.20 24.74 -11.82
CA PHE A 225 -33.47 25.44 -12.09
C PHE A 225 -33.23 26.91 -12.49
N GLY A 226 -34.19 27.51 -13.21
CA GLY A 226 -34.09 28.87 -13.75
C GLY A 226 -34.45 29.96 -12.74
N GLY A 227 -34.18 31.23 -13.10
CA GLY A 227 -34.45 32.39 -12.23
C GLY A 227 -35.34 33.44 -12.88
N PHE A 228 -35.64 34.49 -12.12
CA PHE A 228 -36.12 35.79 -12.58
C PHE A 228 -35.78 36.85 -11.53
N GLY A 229 -35.43 38.07 -11.98
CA GLY A 229 -35.62 39.29 -11.19
C GLY A 229 -34.46 40.29 -11.24
N THR A 230 -34.71 41.49 -11.77
CA THR A 230 -33.75 42.62 -11.88
C THR A 230 -33.83 43.57 -10.68
N THR A 231 -32.70 44.11 -10.19
CA THR A 231 -32.31 45.56 -10.19
C THR A 231 -31.27 45.92 -9.10
N THR A 232 -30.30 46.78 -9.48
CA THR A 232 -29.47 47.70 -8.63
C THR A 232 -28.61 47.15 -7.47
N GLY A 233 -27.29 47.44 -7.50
CA GLY A 233 -26.33 47.17 -6.40
C GLY A 233 -26.26 48.30 -5.35
N PRO A 234 -25.15 48.50 -4.58
CA PRO A 234 -23.82 47.88 -4.67
C PRO A 234 -23.25 47.30 -3.34
N ALA A 235 -22.04 46.74 -3.39
CA ALA A 235 -20.96 46.71 -2.37
C ALA A 235 -20.21 45.36 -2.34
N LEU A 236 -18.88 45.39 -2.32
CA LEU A 236 -18.04 44.21 -2.13
C LEU A 236 -18.11 43.75 -0.67
N ALA A 237 -18.35 42.46 -0.46
CA ALA A 237 -17.97 41.74 0.75
C ALA A 237 -17.32 40.41 0.34
N THR A 238 -16.01 40.30 0.52
CA THR A 238 -15.22 39.12 0.16
C THR A 238 -15.51 38.02 1.17
N LEU A 239 -16.30 37.00 0.80
CA LEU A 239 -16.47 35.80 1.60
C LEU A 239 -15.20 34.94 1.53
N THR A 240 -14.43 34.94 2.61
CA THR A 240 -13.27 34.04 2.77
C THR A 240 -13.74 32.60 2.96
N PHE A 241 -13.12 31.67 2.25
CA PHE A 241 -13.27 30.24 2.53
C PHE A 241 -12.75 29.95 3.96
N SER A 242 -13.51 29.18 4.73
CA SER A 242 -13.07 28.73 6.05
C SER A 242 -12.03 27.62 5.89
N SER A 243 -10.85 27.82 6.48
CA SER A 243 -9.82 26.77 6.65
C SER A 243 -10.40 25.53 7.34
N PRO A 244 -9.87 24.32 7.12
CA PRO A 244 -10.15 23.19 8.00
C PRO A 244 -9.83 23.58 9.45
N ALA A 245 -10.69 23.17 10.39
CA ALA A 245 -10.53 23.48 11.79
C ALA A 245 -9.29 22.76 12.35
N SER A 246 -8.31 23.53 12.86
CA SER A 246 -7.12 22.99 13.50
C SER A 246 -7.49 22.05 14.65
N PHE A 247 -6.68 21.00 14.80
CA PHE A 247 -6.81 19.99 15.84
C PHE A 247 -6.51 20.56 17.24
N LEU A 248 -5.69 21.62 17.35
CA LEU A 248 -5.22 22.14 18.64
C LEU A 248 -5.35 23.66 18.75
N THR A 249 -6.29 24.13 19.57
CA THR A 249 -6.41 25.54 19.93
C THR A 249 -5.43 25.90 21.05
N HIS A 250 -4.16 26.10 20.73
CA HIS A 250 -3.24 26.75 21.67
C HIS A 250 -3.60 28.25 21.85
N PRO A 251 -3.47 28.84 23.05
CA PRO A 251 -3.80 30.24 23.28
C PRO A 251 -2.95 31.18 22.41
N SER A 252 -3.61 31.87 21.49
CA SER A 252 -2.99 32.85 20.60
C SER A 252 -2.47 34.06 21.37
N ASN A 253 -1.14 34.10 21.60
CA ASN A 253 -0.28 35.26 21.29
C ASN A 253 1.15 35.19 21.87
N ILE A 254 1.52 34.19 22.70
CA ILE A 254 2.85 34.19 23.37
C ILE A 254 3.70 32.92 23.14
N SER A 255 3.12 31.75 22.78
CA SER A 255 3.90 30.50 22.64
C SER A 255 4.41 30.15 21.23
N MET A 256 3.79 30.69 20.16
CA MET A 256 4.06 30.25 18.78
C MET A 256 5.50 30.49 18.30
N VAL A 257 6.15 31.57 18.73
CA VAL A 257 7.51 31.96 18.25
C VAL A 257 8.56 30.91 18.63
N LYS A 258 8.42 30.27 19.80
CA LYS A 258 9.35 29.22 20.28
C LYS A 258 9.36 28.01 19.34
N TYR A 259 8.19 27.56 18.92
CA TYR A 259 8.02 26.35 18.12
C TYR A 259 8.02 26.61 16.61
N ALA A 260 8.01 27.88 16.18
CA ALA A 260 7.97 28.24 14.78
C ALA A 260 9.09 27.56 13.97
N ASN A 261 10.34 27.59 14.46
CA ASN A 261 11.51 27.13 13.70
C ASN A 261 12.14 25.87 14.32
N PRO A 262 11.69 24.66 13.95
CA PRO A 262 12.41 23.42 14.22
C PRO A 262 13.90 23.50 13.81
N PRO A 263 14.83 22.93 14.59
CA PRO A 263 16.26 22.91 14.27
C PRO A 263 16.63 21.98 13.10
N GLN A 264 15.66 21.24 12.58
CA GLN A 264 15.78 20.30 11.48
C GLN A 264 14.57 20.48 10.57
N ALA A 265 14.78 20.62 9.26
CA ALA A 265 13.69 20.63 8.28
C ALA A 265 13.01 19.25 8.16
N PRO A 266 11.72 19.20 7.78
CA PRO A 266 10.99 17.96 7.55
C PRO A 266 11.49 17.22 6.28
N PRO A 267 11.18 15.92 6.12
CA PRO A 267 11.42 15.18 4.88
C PRO A 267 10.79 15.86 3.65
N LEU A 268 11.45 15.72 2.49
CA LEU A 268 10.93 16.14 1.20
C LEU A 268 10.23 14.96 0.50
N PHE A 269 9.13 15.26 -0.18
CA PHE A 269 8.33 14.35 -1.00
C PHE A 269 8.31 14.79 -2.47
N THR A 270 9.45 15.25 -2.98
CA THR A 270 9.67 15.74 -4.36
C THR A 270 10.11 14.67 -5.36
N GLY A 271 10.13 13.40 -4.97
CA GLY A 271 10.52 12.27 -5.83
C GLY A 271 9.66 12.17 -7.09
N THR A 272 10.32 11.87 -8.21
CA THR A 272 9.70 11.61 -9.52
C THR A 272 9.94 10.15 -9.91
N LYS A 273 9.20 9.63 -10.89
CA LYS A 273 9.38 8.24 -11.35
C LYS A 273 10.82 7.95 -11.82
N ASP A 274 11.46 8.92 -12.45
CA ASP A 274 12.81 8.79 -12.98
C ASP A 274 13.86 9.00 -11.87
N SER A 275 13.64 9.94 -10.95
CA SER A 275 14.57 10.21 -9.85
C SER A 275 14.58 9.08 -8.82
N ILE A 276 13.43 8.55 -8.39
CA ILE A 276 13.36 7.55 -7.32
C ILE A 276 14.21 6.30 -7.62
N VAL A 277 14.17 5.82 -8.87
CA VAL A 277 14.97 4.67 -9.32
C VAL A 277 16.45 5.02 -9.46
N ALA A 278 16.79 6.26 -9.82
CA ALA A 278 18.18 6.74 -9.88
C ALA A 278 18.77 6.94 -8.48
N ASP A 279 18.01 7.52 -7.56
CA ASP A 279 18.39 7.78 -6.17
C ASP A 279 18.62 6.46 -5.42
N ALA A 280 17.77 5.46 -5.64
CA ALA A 280 17.96 4.11 -5.08
C ALA A 280 19.27 3.45 -5.55
N LYS A 281 19.60 3.57 -6.85
CA LYS A 281 20.87 3.08 -7.40
C LYS A 281 22.07 3.84 -6.82
N ALA A 282 21.97 5.17 -6.71
CA ALA A 282 23.03 6.00 -6.14
C ALA A 282 23.31 5.68 -4.65
N LEU A 283 22.29 5.35 -3.86
CA LEU A 283 22.46 4.81 -2.50
C LEU A 283 23.23 3.49 -2.52
N CYS A 284 22.81 2.53 -3.35
CA CYS A 284 23.49 1.23 -3.49
C CYS A 284 24.96 1.39 -3.93
N ASP A 285 25.24 2.25 -4.91
CA ASP A 285 26.60 2.51 -5.39
C ASP A 285 27.48 3.19 -4.31
N THR A 286 26.89 4.01 -3.44
CA THR A 286 27.59 4.64 -2.30
C THR A 286 28.01 3.59 -1.28
N THR A 287 27.07 2.79 -0.78
CA THR A 287 27.34 1.69 0.15
C THR A 287 28.34 0.70 -0.43
N LYS A 288 28.19 0.33 -1.71
CA LYS A 288 29.11 -0.58 -2.40
C LYS A 288 30.54 -0.01 -2.43
N SER A 289 30.69 1.26 -2.80
CA SER A 289 32.00 1.92 -2.87
C SER A 289 32.69 1.99 -1.49
N LEU A 290 31.91 2.16 -0.42
CA LEU A 290 32.43 2.07 0.94
C LEU A 290 32.90 0.65 1.28
N LEU A 291 32.08 -0.37 1.04
CA LEU A 291 32.41 -1.76 1.35
C LEU A 291 33.64 -2.26 0.56
N ASP A 292 33.71 -1.94 -0.74
CA ASP A 292 34.84 -2.27 -1.60
C ASP A 292 36.13 -1.59 -1.11
N LYS A 293 36.03 -0.34 -0.63
CA LYS A 293 37.15 0.37 -0.01
C LYS A 293 37.60 -0.26 1.31
N LEU A 294 36.67 -0.61 2.21
CA LEU A 294 37.01 -1.24 3.49
C LEU A 294 37.78 -2.55 3.30
N VAL A 295 37.37 -3.36 2.31
CA VAL A 295 38.05 -4.61 1.93
C VAL A 295 39.43 -4.36 1.29
N ALA A 296 39.61 -3.27 0.55
CA ALA A 296 40.90 -2.90 -0.03
C ALA A 296 41.89 -2.32 1.00
N ASP A 297 41.40 -1.55 1.97
CA ASP A 297 42.22 -0.84 2.96
C ASP A 297 42.56 -1.69 4.21
N ILE A 298 41.78 -2.74 4.51
CA ILE A 298 41.89 -3.52 5.76
C ILE A 298 42.07 -5.02 5.45
N ASP A 299 43.28 -5.54 5.67
CA ASP A 299 43.56 -6.98 5.68
C ASP A 299 43.86 -7.46 7.12
N PRO A 300 42.90 -8.12 7.81
CA PRO A 300 43.10 -8.64 9.16
C PRO A 300 44.04 -9.85 9.22
N ALA A 301 44.36 -10.50 8.10
CA ALA A 301 45.34 -11.59 8.05
C ALA A 301 46.77 -11.05 7.97
N ALA A 302 47.00 -9.95 7.23
CA ALA A 302 48.29 -9.27 7.17
C ALA A 302 48.56 -8.35 8.37
N ASN A 303 47.53 -7.64 8.86
CA ASN A 303 47.62 -6.82 10.07
C ASN A 303 46.38 -7.04 10.96
N PRO A 304 46.44 -7.96 11.94
CA PRO A 304 45.34 -8.22 12.86
C PRO A 304 44.82 -6.96 13.58
N GLU A 305 45.66 -5.97 13.87
CA GLU A 305 45.25 -4.76 14.59
C GLU A 305 44.55 -3.71 13.71
N ALA A 306 44.44 -3.93 12.39
CA ALA A 306 43.74 -3.02 11.48
C ALA A 306 42.21 -3.12 11.57
N ALA A 307 41.67 -4.30 11.88
CA ALA A 307 40.23 -4.53 11.99
C ALA A 307 39.73 -4.23 13.41
N THR A 308 39.05 -3.08 13.55
CA THR A 308 38.48 -2.59 14.81
C THR A 308 37.04 -2.14 14.61
N PHE A 309 36.31 -1.87 15.70
CA PHE A 309 34.96 -1.29 15.60
C PHE A 309 34.98 0.03 14.81
N ASP A 310 35.94 0.92 15.09
CA ASP A 310 36.00 2.26 14.49
C ASP A 310 36.48 2.25 13.04
N SER A 311 37.28 1.25 12.63
CA SER A 311 37.76 1.10 11.24
C SER A 311 36.82 0.30 10.34
N VAL A 312 36.02 -0.63 10.88
CA VAL A 312 35.16 -1.54 10.09
C VAL A 312 33.67 -1.26 10.30
N ILE A 313 33.18 -1.27 11.54
CA ILE A 313 31.74 -1.22 11.85
C ILE A 313 31.21 0.21 11.75
N TRP A 314 31.93 1.17 12.34
CA TRP A 314 31.48 2.55 12.41
C TRP A 314 31.29 3.21 11.04
N PRO A 315 32.16 3.06 10.02
CA PRO A 315 31.91 3.60 8.69
C PRO A 315 30.66 3.02 8.04
N GLN A 316 30.43 1.71 8.14
CA GLN A 316 29.21 1.06 7.65
C GLN A 316 27.95 1.59 8.36
N THR A 317 28.07 1.89 9.66
CA THR A 317 26.97 2.44 10.46
C THR A 317 26.65 3.89 10.09
N GLN A 318 27.67 4.68 9.73
CA GLN A 318 27.49 6.06 9.24
C GLN A 318 26.79 6.09 7.89
N ASP A 319 27.13 5.14 7.00
CA ASP A 319 26.46 4.95 5.72
C ASP A 319 25.00 4.51 5.90
N GLU A 320 24.74 3.49 6.73
CA GLU A 320 23.38 3.03 7.07
C GLU A 320 22.52 4.15 7.67
N ASN A 321 23.05 4.89 8.66
CA ASN A 321 22.38 6.04 9.27
C ASN A 321 21.99 7.10 8.22
N SER A 322 22.85 7.34 7.22
CA SER A 322 22.64 8.37 6.20
C SER A 322 21.70 7.89 5.09
N GLY A 323 21.90 6.66 4.59
CA GLY A 323 21.08 6.05 3.54
C GLY A 323 19.63 5.81 3.99
N ALA A 324 19.42 5.42 5.25
CA ALA A 324 18.08 5.21 5.81
C ALA A 324 17.18 6.45 5.78
N LEU A 325 17.74 7.67 5.73
CA LEU A 325 16.97 8.92 5.60
C LEU A 325 16.28 9.07 4.24
N ASN A 326 16.81 8.44 3.20
CA ASN A 326 16.29 8.51 1.84
C ASN A 326 15.62 7.19 1.44
N ALA A 327 16.25 6.05 1.70
CA ALA A 327 15.74 4.71 1.33
C ALA A 327 14.30 4.48 1.80
N ARG A 328 13.96 4.88 3.04
CA ARG A 328 12.61 4.78 3.59
C ARG A 328 11.60 5.64 2.82
N ILE A 329 11.96 6.85 2.41
CA ILE A 329 11.10 7.71 1.57
C ILE A 329 10.92 7.12 0.17
N LEU A 330 12.00 6.61 -0.45
CA LEU A 330 11.96 5.99 -1.79
C LEU A 330 11.01 4.79 -1.84
N GLY A 331 11.04 3.92 -0.82
CA GLY A 331 10.11 2.80 -0.67
C GLY A 331 8.70 3.20 -0.20
N PHE A 332 8.54 4.33 0.51
CA PHE A 332 7.25 4.74 1.08
C PHE A 332 6.20 5.15 0.02
N TYR A 333 6.63 5.71 -1.11
CA TYR A 333 5.72 6.22 -2.14
C TYR A 333 4.73 5.17 -2.67
N GLN A 334 5.11 3.90 -2.76
CA GLN A 334 4.21 2.81 -3.19
C GLN A 334 2.96 2.67 -2.31
N TYR A 335 3.06 3.04 -1.02
CA TYR A 335 1.98 2.90 -0.05
C TYR A 335 1.03 4.10 -0.02
N VAL A 336 1.43 5.27 -0.55
CA VAL A 336 0.68 6.52 -0.34
C VAL A 336 0.47 7.42 -1.57
N SER A 337 1.30 7.29 -2.61
CA SER A 337 1.20 8.15 -3.80
C SER A 337 -0.11 7.92 -4.53
N ALA A 338 -0.82 9.00 -4.89
CA ALA A 338 -1.96 8.92 -5.80
C ALA A 338 -1.53 8.58 -7.25
N ASN A 339 -0.32 8.96 -7.65
CA ASN A 339 0.24 8.71 -8.98
C ASN A 339 0.76 7.26 -9.10
N ILE A 340 0.20 6.50 -10.05
CA ILE A 340 0.57 5.11 -10.33
C ILE A 340 2.01 4.96 -10.81
N GLU A 341 2.47 5.78 -11.77
CA GLU A 341 3.84 5.71 -12.30
C GLU A 341 4.88 5.92 -11.20
N LEU A 342 4.53 6.71 -10.16
CA LEU A 342 5.39 6.94 -9.01
C LEU A 342 5.38 5.78 -8.00
N ARG A 343 4.24 5.10 -7.82
CA ARG A 343 4.17 3.87 -7.01
C ARG A 343 4.95 2.73 -7.66
N ASP A 344 4.83 2.58 -8.98
CA ASP A 344 5.52 1.54 -9.72
C ASP A 344 7.05 1.76 -9.68
N ALA A 345 7.50 3.01 -9.84
CA ALA A 345 8.91 3.40 -9.67
C ALA A 345 9.43 3.20 -8.23
N SER A 346 8.60 3.47 -7.22
CA SER A 346 8.91 3.23 -5.80
C SER A 346 9.05 1.73 -5.50
N THR A 347 8.16 0.91 -6.05
CA THR A 347 8.21 -0.55 -5.96
C THR A 347 9.49 -1.10 -6.63
N GLU A 348 9.90 -0.53 -7.76
CA GLU A 348 11.15 -0.91 -8.44
C GLU A 348 12.39 -0.44 -7.68
N ALA A 349 12.38 0.74 -7.09
CA ALA A 349 13.44 1.23 -6.21
C ALA A 349 13.63 0.34 -4.98
N GLU A 350 12.54 -0.10 -4.33
CA GLU A 350 12.60 -1.03 -3.20
C GLU A 350 13.22 -2.38 -3.63
N LYS A 351 12.78 -2.98 -4.75
CA LYS A 351 13.41 -4.21 -5.29
C LYS A 351 14.91 -4.07 -5.54
N ILE A 352 15.35 -2.92 -6.07
CA ILE A 352 16.78 -2.64 -6.30
C ILE A 352 17.55 -2.62 -4.98
N MET A 353 17.01 -1.92 -3.97
CA MET A 353 17.64 -1.81 -2.65
C MET A 353 17.63 -3.16 -1.90
N ASP A 354 16.55 -3.94 -1.99
CA ASP A 354 16.44 -5.27 -1.38
C ASP A 354 17.41 -6.27 -2.02
N GLN A 355 17.48 -6.33 -3.35
CA GLN A 355 18.43 -7.19 -4.07
C GLN A 355 19.87 -6.80 -3.75
N PHE A 356 20.16 -5.50 -3.68
CA PHE A 356 21.47 -5.00 -3.26
C PHE A 356 21.79 -5.39 -1.80
N GLY A 357 20.84 -5.24 -0.89
CA GLY A 357 20.97 -5.66 0.51
C GLY A 357 21.24 -7.17 0.66
N ILE A 358 20.57 -7.99 -0.14
CA ILE A 358 20.85 -9.44 -0.23
C ILE A 358 22.29 -9.68 -0.69
N ASP A 359 22.74 -9.04 -1.78
CA ASP A 359 24.10 -9.22 -2.28
C ASP A 359 25.18 -8.72 -1.29
N CYS A 360 24.93 -7.61 -0.59
CA CYS A 360 25.76 -7.14 0.52
C CYS A 360 25.83 -8.15 1.67
N SER A 361 24.70 -8.73 2.08
CA SER A 361 24.66 -9.76 3.14
C SER A 361 25.42 -11.06 2.78
N MET A 362 25.80 -11.24 1.52
CA MET A 362 26.59 -12.36 0.99
C MET A 362 28.07 -12.01 0.75
N ARG A 363 28.54 -10.80 1.11
CA ARG A 363 29.93 -10.36 0.96
C ARG A 363 30.86 -11.06 1.97
N GLU A 364 31.44 -12.19 1.58
CA GLU A 364 32.39 -12.93 2.42
C GLU A 364 33.63 -12.11 2.81
N ASP A 365 34.10 -11.28 1.88
CA ASP A 365 35.20 -10.34 2.10
C ASP A 365 34.90 -9.31 3.19
N VAL A 366 33.70 -8.71 3.19
CA VAL A 366 33.24 -7.80 4.25
C VAL A 366 33.01 -8.57 5.56
N PHE A 367 32.38 -9.74 5.50
CA PHE A 367 32.14 -10.59 6.67
C PHE A 367 33.43 -10.98 7.39
N ARG A 368 34.53 -11.26 6.66
CA ARG A 368 35.85 -11.52 7.28
C ARG A 368 36.34 -10.35 8.13
N LEU A 369 36.06 -9.11 7.74
CA LEU A 369 36.39 -7.93 8.54
C LEU A 369 35.52 -7.89 9.81
N VAL A 370 34.21 -8.09 9.67
CA VAL A 370 33.25 -8.06 10.78
C VAL A 370 33.50 -9.19 11.79
N ASP A 371 33.76 -10.41 11.32
CA ASP A 371 34.12 -11.54 12.17
C ASP A 371 35.45 -11.27 12.90
N ALA A 372 36.48 -10.77 12.21
CA ALA A 372 37.76 -10.41 12.85
C ALA A 372 37.58 -9.41 14.00
N VAL A 373 36.73 -8.39 13.85
CA VAL A 373 36.38 -7.46 14.94
C VAL A 373 35.67 -8.18 16.08
N TYR A 374 34.70 -9.05 15.78
CA TYR A 374 33.96 -9.79 16.80
C TYR A 374 34.85 -10.76 17.61
N GLN A 375 35.70 -11.55 16.94
CA GLN A 375 36.63 -12.47 17.60
C GLN A 375 37.58 -11.72 18.54
N LYS A 376 38.07 -10.56 18.11
CA LYS A 376 38.97 -9.69 18.90
C LYS A 376 38.27 -8.95 20.04
N SER A 377 36.97 -8.68 19.92
CA SER A 377 36.24 -7.89 20.91
C SER A 377 36.14 -8.57 22.29
N GLY A 378 36.12 -9.91 22.36
CA GLY A 378 35.75 -10.65 23.57
C GLY A 378 34.26 -10.98 23.69
N LEU A 379 33.41 -10.50 22.76
CA LEU A 379 32.03 -10.96 22.63
C LEU A 379 31.95 -12.46 22.29
N ALA A 380 32.91 -12.98 21.50
CA ALA A 380 33.03 -14.41 21.21
C ALA A 380 33.24 -15.24 22.49
N ALA A 381 34.32 -14.97 23.23
CA ALA A 381 34.67 -15.70 24.45
C ALA A 381 33.57 -15.65 25.53
N SER A 382 32.92 -14.50 25.70
CA SER A 382 31.78 -14.38 26.62
C SER A 382 30.56 -15.18 26.17
N LYS A 383 30.30 -15.31 24.85
CA LYS A 383 29.20 -16.13 24.30
C LYS A 383 29.48 -17.63 24.39
N GLU A 384 30.74 -18.02 24.34
CA GLU A 384 31.18 -19.41 24.58
C GLU A 384 31.06 -19.78 26.06
N GLN A 385 31.37 -18.85 26.97
CA GLN A 385 31.22 -19.04 28.41
C GLN A 385 29.75 -19.12 28.84
N ASP A 386 28.90 -18.25 28.29
CA ASP A 386 27.45 -18.24 28.54
C ASP A 386 26.69 -17.89 27.25
N LYS A 387 25.91 -18.86 26.75
CA LYS A 387 25.10 -18.70 25.55
C LYS A 387 23.88 -17.81 25.77
N GLU A 388 23.40 -17.69 27.01
CA GLU A 388 22.21 -16.93 27.39
C GLU A 388 22.55 -15.54 27.93
N ARG A 389 23.85 -15.15 27.90
CA ARG A 389 24.31 -13.84 28.38
C ARG A 389 23.52 -12.67 27.78
N LEU A 390 23.18 -11.71 28.62
CA LEU A 390 22.69 -10.40 28.18
C LEU A 390 23.84 -9.54 27.67
N ILE A 391 23.58 -8.66 26.71
CA ILE A 391 24.49 -7.55 26.39
C ILE A 391 24.00 -6.33 27.16
N ASP A 392 24.64 -6.07 28.29
CA ASP A 392 24.40 -4.91 29.14
C ASP A 392 25.63 -4.00 29.20
N GLU A 393 25.54 -2.92 29.99
CA GLU A 393 26.65 -1.98 30.20
C GLU A 393 27.88 -2.64 30.84
N ALA A 394 27.68 -3.66 31.69
CA ALA A 394 28.76 -4.36 32.37
C ALA A 394 29.55 -5.25 31.40
N LEU A 395 28.85 -6.02 30.56
CA LEU A 395 29.48 -6.78 29.49
C LEU A 395 30.21 -5.86 28.52
N ALA A 396 29.53 -4.85 27.98
CA ALA A 396 30.12 -3.91 27.01
C ALA A 396 31.44 -3.30 27.51
N LYS A 397 31.44 -2.84 28.77
CA LYS A 397 32.64 -2.31 29.45
C LYS A 397 33.72 -3.37 29.65
N SER A 398 33.35 -4.60 30.02
CA SER A 398 34.31 -5.70 30.23
C SER A 398 35.03 -6.14 28.95
N VAL A 399 34.34 -6.03 27.81
CA VAL A 399 34.86 -6.34 26.46
C VAL A 399 35.48 -5.13 25.76
N GLY A 400 35.71 -4.02 26.49
CA GLY A 400 36.38 -2.82 25.96
C GLY A 400 35.59 -2.02 24.93
N LEU A 401 34.28 -2.27 24.77
CA LEU A 401 33.41 -1.49 23.89
C LEU A 401 32.82 -0.31 24.66
N SER A 402 32.70 0.85 24.00
CA SER A 402 32.42 2.13 24.66
C SER A 402 30.99 2.25 25.24
N ASN A 403 30.05 1.42 24.78
CA ASN A 403 28.67 1.36 25.25
C ASN A 403 27.96 0.09 24.73
N THR A 404 26.78 -0.19 25.30
CA THR A 404 25.94 -1.36 24.98
C THR A 404 25.49 -1.41 23.52
N GLU A 405 25.18 -0.27 22.88
CA GLU A 405 24.75 -0.27 21.47
C GLU A 405 25.88 -0.70 20.53
N ASN A 406 27.15 -0.37 20.80
CA ASN A 406 28.28 -0.87 20.02
C ASN A 406 28.38 -2.40 20.09
N ALA A 407 28.19 -2.98 21.28
CA ALA A 407 28.26 -4.42 21.49
C ALA A 407 27.08 -5.15 20.80
N LEU A 408 25.86 -4.64 20.97
CA LEU A 408 24.67 -5.13 20.26
C LEU A 408 24.80 -5.02 18.74
N LEU A 409 25.35 -3.92 18.23
CA LEU A 409 25.53 -3.69 16.79
C LEU A 409 26.51 -4.70 16.19
N LEU A 410 27.67 -4.89 16.82
CA LEU A 410 28.68 -5.83 16.36
C LEU A 410 28.17 -7.29 16.40
N GLU A 411 27.47 -7.69 17.47
CA GLU A 411 26.89 -9.03 17.57
C GLU A 411 25.76 -9.24 16.56
N LYS A 412 24.81 -8.29 16.42
CA LYS A 412 23.71 -8.37 15.44
C LYS A 412 24.21 -8.34 13.99
N GLU A 413 25.21 -7.52 13.66
CA GLU A 413 25.80 -7.44 12.31
C GLU A 413 26.49 -8.74 11.91
N ARG A 414 27.36 -9.28 12.77
CA ARG A 414 27.97 -10.60 12.53
C ARG A 414 26.92 -11.70 12.37
N MET A 415 25.92 -11.70 13.25
CA MET A 415 24.86 -12.69 13.22
C MET A 415 24.01 -12.60 11.94
N ASN A 416 23.81 -11.40 11.40
CA ASN A 416 23.16 -11.19 10.10
C ASN A 416 23.90 -11.90 8.95
N TYR A 417 25.23 -11.76 8.84
CA TYR A 417 26.02 -12.47 7.83
C TYR A 417 25.94 -14.00 7.99
N ILE A 418 26.01 -14.51 9.23
CA ILE A 418 25.88 -15.95 9.52
C ILE A 418 24.50 -16.47 9.09
N ARG A 419 23.43 -15.74 9.44
CA ARG A 419 22.03 -16.05 9.12
C ARG A 419 21.66 -15.86 7.64
N ASN A 420 22.51 -15.17 6.88
CA ASN A 420 22.47 -15.15 5.41
C ASN A 420 23.39 -16.21 4.76
N GLY A 421 23.96 -17.13 5.55
CA GLY A 421 24.64 -18.32 5.02
C GLY A 421 26.15 -18.20 4.88
N LEU A 422 26.78 -17.10 5.32
CA LEU A 422 28.24 -17.03 5.40
C LEU A 422 28.83 -17.88 6.54
N GLY A 423 27.99 -18.39 7.45
CA GLY A 423 28.35 -19.48 8.35
C GLY A 423 28.53 -20.84 7.66
N LEU A 424 28.06 -21.00 6.42
CA LEU A 424 28.31 -22.20 5.61
C LEU A 424 29.66 -22.09 4.90
N PRO A 425 30.42 -23.20 4.76
CA PRO A 425 31.57 -23.25 3.86
C PRO A 425 31.19 -22.88 2.41
N ALA A 426 32.11 -22.28 1.67
CA ALA A 426 31.91 -22.00 0.25
C ALA A 426 31.69 -23.30 -0.56
N GLY A 427 30.77 -23.26 -1.53
CA GLY A 427 30.37 -24.40 -2.37
C GLY A 427 28.86 -24.63 -2.38
N GLU A 428 28.45 -25.77 -2.94
CA GLU A 428 27.07 -26.07 -3.36
C GLU A 428 25.98 -25.77 -2.32
N LYS A 429 26.23 -26.03 -1.02
CA LYS A 429 25.26 -25.73 0.05
C LYS A 429 25.02 -24.23 0.22
N ARG A 430 26.08 -23.41 0.15
CA ARG A 430 25.97 -21.95 0.24
C ARG A 430 25.34 -21.37 -1.02
N ASP A 431 25.70 -21.91 -2.19
CA ASP A 431 25.11 -21.48 -3.46
C ASP A 431 23.60 -21.81 -3.52
N ARG A 432 23.20 -22.99 -3.03
CA ARG A 432 21.78 -23.36 -2.88
C ARG A 432 21.06 -22.44 -1.89
N PHE A 433 21.67 -22.12 -0.75
CA PHE A 433 21.11 -21.16 0.20
C PHE A 433 20.92 -19.76 -0.42
N LYS A 434 21.88 -19.26 -1.21
CA LYS A 434 21.74 -18.00 -1.95
C LYS A 434 20.58 -18.04 -2.96
N ALA A 435 20.43 -19.15 -3.70
CA ALA A 435 19.32 -19.35 -4.62
C ALA A 435 17.95 -19.38 -3.90
N ILE A 436 17.86 -20.05 -2.75
CA ILE A 436 16.69 -20.06 -1.86
C ILE A 436 16.31 -18.64 -1.43
N LYS A 437 17.29 -17.87 -0.91
CA LYS A 437 17.07 -16.49 -0.45
C LYS A 437 16.53 -15.58 -1.57
N LYS A 438 17.10 -15.69 -2.77
CA LYS A 438 16.62 -14.93 -3.94
C LYS A 438 15.18 -15.33 -4.28
N ARG A 439 14.88 -16.62 -4.38
CA ARG A 439 13.55 -17.11 -4.75
C ARG A 439 12.49 -16.73 -3.71
N LEU A 440 12.82 -16.75 -2.42
CA LEU A 440 11.94 -16.27 -1.34
C LEU A 440 11.60 -14.78 -1.48
N SER A 441 12.55 -13.96 -1.94
CA SER A 441 12.31 -12.54 -2.22
C SER A 441 11.31 -12.35 -3.37
N GLU A 442 11.52 -13.07 -4.48
CA GLU A 442 10.62 -13.07 -5.65
C GLU A 442 9.20 -13.52 -5.24
N LEU A 443 9.09 -14.64 -4.52
CA LEU A 443 7.82 -15.17 -4.00
C LEU A 443 7.08 -14.17 -3.11
N SER A 444 7.82 -13.42 -2.28
CA SER A 444 7.22 -12.39 -1.42
C SER A 444 6.62 -11.25 -2.23
N THR A 445 7.39 -10.74 -3.21
CA THR A 445 6.93 -9.70 -4.14
C THR A 445 5.68 -10.14 -4.91
N ASP A 446 5.69 -11.33 -5.49
CA ASP A 446 4.56 -11.87 -6.26
C ASP A 446 3.30 -12.04 -5.39
N PHE A 447 3.46 -12.58 -4.18
CA PHE A 447 2.36 -12.79 -3.24
C PHE A 447 1.71 -11.46 -2.83
N GLN A 448 2.51 -10.45 -2.45
CA GLN A 448 2.00 -9.13 -2.05
C GLN A 448 1.37 -8.38 -3.24
N LYS A 449 1.98 -8.47 -4.44
CA LYS A 449 1.40 -7.91 -5.67
C LYS A 449 0.00 -8.48 -5.93
N ASN A 450 -0.17 -9.79 -5.79
CA ASN A 450 -1.46 -10.46 -5.95
C ASN A 450 -2.53 -10.04 -4.92
N LEU A 451 -2.13 -9.66 -3.70
CA LEU A 451 -3.06 -9.08 -2.70
C LEU A 451 -3.44 -7.63 -3.05
N ASN A 452 -2.46 -6.83 -3.47
CA ASN A 452 -2.62 -5.40 -3.73
C ASN A 452 -3.41 -5.14 -5.02
N GLU A 453 -3.16 -5.91 -6.09
CA GLU A 453 -3.86 -5.80 -7.38
C GLU A 453 -5.21 -6.51 -7.43
N GLU A 454 -5.62 -7.18 -6.34
CA GLU A 454 -6.90 -7.86 -6.18
C GLU A 454 -8.07 -6.89 -6.44
N LYS A 455 -8.91 -7.20 -7.46
CA LYS A 455 -10.04 -6.38 -7.96
C LYS A 455 -11.33 -7.18 -8.12
N GLY A 456 -11.40 -8.34 -7.47
CA GLY A 456 -12.57 -9.19 -7.39
C GLY A 456 -13.73 -8.51 -6.66
N GLY A 457 -14.90 -9.14 -6.79
CA GLY A 457 -16.13 -8.67 -6.19
C GLY A 457 -17.34 -9.38 -6.77
N ILE A 458 -18.47 -9.25 -6.09
CA ILE A 458 -19.70 -9.99 -6.38
C ILE A 458 -20.81 -9.01 -6.73
N TRP A 459 -21.63 -9.37 -7.71
CA TRP A 459 -22.81 -8.61 -8.13
C TRP A 459 -24.06 -9.16 -7.44
N PHE A 460 -24.57 -8.40 -6.47
CA PHE A 460 -25.76 -8.71 -5.69
C PHE A 460 -26.92 -7.78 -6.09
N THR A 461 -28.16 -8.24 -6.02
CA THR A 461 -29.32 -7.33 -6.14
C THR A 461 -29.49 -6.50 -4.86
N LYS A 462 -30.40 -5.52 -4.83
CA LYS A 462 -30.71 -4.81 -3.58
C LYS A 462 -31.37 -5.74 -2.55
N GLU A 463 -32.13 -6.73 -3.00
CA GLU A 463 -32.81 -7.73 -2.15
C GLU A 463 -31.79 -8.69 -1.50
N ASP A 464 -30.75 -9.10 -2.23
CA ASP A 464 -29.63 -9.90 -1.69
C ASP A 464 -28.91 -9.18 -0.53
N LEU A 465 -28.94 -7.84 -0.51
CA LEU A 465 -28.27 -6.96 0.44
C LEU A 465 -29.22 -6.40 1.53
N ASP A 466 -30.40 -7.00 1.74
CA ASP A 466 -31.32 -6.56 2.80
C ASP A 466 -30.64 -6.53 4.18
N GLY A 467 -30.75 -5.38 4.85
CA GLY A 467 -30.13 -5.07 6.13
C GLY A 467 -28.86 -4.20 6.02
N VAL A 468 -28.15 -4.22 4.88
CA VAL A 468 -26.97 -3.37 4.67
C VAL A 468 -27.39 -1.90 4.66
N PRO A 469 -26.72 -1.01 5.42
CA PRO A 469 -27.05 0.42 5.44
C PRO A 469 -26.99 1.09 4.06
N GLU A 470 -27.98 1.94 3.75
CA GLU A 470 -28.11 2.58 2.42
C GLU A 470 -26.94 3.52 2.12
N ASP A 471 -26.28 4.11 3.13
CA ASP A 471 -25.07 4.92 2.94
C ASP A 471 -23.86 4.09 2.49
N VAL A 472 -23.79 2.80 2.86
CA VAL A 472 -22.84 1.85 2.25
C VAL A 472 -23.26 1.53 0.82
N LEU A 473 -24.54 1.19 0.60
CA LEU A 473 -25.06 0.82 -0.73
C LEU A 473 -24.90 1.94 -1.79
N ASP A 474 -25.03 3.20 -1.40
CA ASP A 474 -24.87 4.36 -2.28
C ASP A 474 -23.41 4.56 -2.77
N THR A 475 -22.42 3.97 -2.09
CA THR A 475 -21.01 4.00 -2.53
C THR A 475 -20.66 2.91 -3.54
N LEU A 476 -21.49 1.86 -3.67
CA LEU A 476 -21.19 0.69 -4.49
C LEU A 476 -21.37 0.96 -6.00
N GLU A 477 -20.56 0.30 -6.82
CA GLU A 477 -20.65 0.38 -8.28
C GLU A 477 -22.00 -0.19 -8.76
N LYS A 478 -22.74 0.60 -9.54
CA LYS A 478 -24.06 0.23 -10.09
C LYS A 478 -23.88 -0.51 -11.41
N GLY A 479 -24.50 -1.68 -11.52
CA GLY A 479 -24.28 -2.60 -12.62
C GLY A 479 -24.92 -2.15 -13.93
N THR A 480 -24.22 -2.42 -15.03
CA THR A 480 -24.70 -2.24 -16.40
C THR A 480 -24.85 -3.60 -17.09
N ASP A 481 -25.52 -3.60 -18.25
CA ASP A 481 -25.63 -4.76 -19.13
C ASP A 481 -26.17 -6.00 -18.38
N LYS A 482 -25.43 -7.10 -18.36
CA LYS A 482 -25.78 -8.35 -17.64
C LYS A 482 -25.93 -8.21 -16.12
N ASN A 483 -25.53 -7.08 -15.54
CA ASN A 483 -25.62 -6.77 -14.11
C ASN A 483 -26.58 -5.60 -13.83
N GLU A 484 -27.41 -5.18 -14.80
CA GLU A 484 -28.39 -4.12 -14.59
C GLU A 484 -29.28 -4.42 -13.36
N GLY A 485 -29.48 -3.41 -12.52
CA GLY A 485 -30.20 -3.54 -11.24
C GLY A 485 -29.38 -4.11 -10.07
N LYS A 486 -28.10 -4.46 -10.27
CA LYS A 486 -27.22 -4.97 -9.22
C LYS A 486 -26.22 -3.93 -8.71
N LEU A 487 -25.67 -4.19 -7.53
CA LEU A 487 -24.55 -3.48 -6.92
C LEU A 487 -23.33 -4.40 -6.83
N ARG A 488 -22.15 -3.88 -7.10
CA ARG A 488 -20.89 -4.62 -6.93
C ARG A 488 -20.32 -4.38 -5.54
N LEU A 489 -20.06 -5.48 -4.85
CA LEU A 489 -19.40 -5.50 -3.55
C LEU A 489 -17.97 -6.02 -3.74
N THR A 490 -16.94 -5.26 -3.38
CA THR A 490 -15.52 -5.67 -3.48
C THR A 490 -15.04 -6.41 -2.23
N PHE A 491 -13.93 -7.15 -2.32
CA PHE A 491 -13.34 -7.80 -1.13
C PHE A 491 -12.49 -6.85 -0.25
N LYS A 492 -12.69 -5.53 -0.37
CA LYS A 492 -12.04 -4.52 0.48
C LYS A 492 -12.88 -4.28 1.73
N TYR A 493 -12.22 -3.93 2.84
CA TYR A 493 -12.84 -3.86 4.16
C TYR A 493 -14.08 -2.93 4.27
N PRO A 494 -14.13 -1.75 3.62
CA PRO A 494 -15.30 -0.88 3.65
C PRO A 494 -16.58 -1.51 3.09
N ASP A 495 -16.49 -2.44 2.14
CA ASP A 495 -17.65 -3.13 1.57
C ASP A 495 -17.91 -4.46 2.30
N LEU A 496 -16.82 -5.20 2.56
CA LEU A 496 -16.82 -6.56 3.09
C LEU A 496 -17.35 -6.63 4.52
N PHE A 497 -16.83 -5.80 5.43
CA PHE A 497 -17.17 -5.90 6.85
C PHE A 497 -18.58 -5.40 7.18
N PRO A 498 -19.08 -4.28 6.63
CA PRO A 498 -20.48 -3.92 6.80
C PRO A 498 -21.43 -4.97 6.23
N THR A 499 -21.16 -5.53 5.05
CA THR A 499 -22.05 -6.56 4.49
C THR A 499 -22.08 -7.82 5.36
N LEU A 500 -20.92 -8.31 5.85
CA LEU A 500 -20.89 -9.44 6.79
C LEU A 500 -21.52 -9.14 8.15
N LYS A 501 -21.51 -7.87 8.63
CA LYS A 501 -22.20 -7.44 9.86
C LYS A 501 -23.73 -7.36 9.67
N PHE A 502 -24.21 -6.89 8.51
CA PHE A 502 -25.59 -6.41 8.35
C PHE A 502 -26.49 -7.19 7.37
N ALA A 503 -25.94 -7.89 6.36
CA ALA A 503 -26.77 -8.62 5.39
C ALA A 503 -27.52 -9.78 6.07
N LYS A 504 -28.86 -9.72 6.06
CA LYS A 504 -29.72 -10.70 6.73
C LYS A 504 -29.69 -12.07 6.03
N ASN A 505 -29.63 -12.05 4.69
CA ASN A 505 -29.56 -13.21 3.82
C ASN A 505 -28.28 -14.03 4.15
N PRO A 506 -28.39 -15.28 4.66
CA PRO A 506 -27.22 -16.06 5.03
C PRO A 506 -26.44 -16.57 3.81
N GLU A 507 -27.10 -16.83 2.67
CA GLU A 507 -26.45 -17.21 1.42
C GLU A 507 -25.58 -16.06 0.85
N THR A 508 -26.03 -14.80 1.00
CA THR A 508 -25.21 -13.62 0.68
C THR A 508 -23.93 -13.60 1.51
N ARG A 509 -24.03 -13.81 2.83
CA ARG A 509 -22.86 -13.84 3.73
C ARG A 509 -21.94 -15.02 3.43
N GLU A 510 -22.49 -16.22 3.22
CA GLU A 510 -21.74 -17.43 2.85
C GLU A 510 -20.95 -17.23 1.57
N LYS A 511 -21.61 -16.77 0.50
CA LYS A 511 -20.96 -16.52 -0.78
C LYS A 511 -19.87 -15.46 -0.67
N LEU A 512 -20.15 -14.35 0.01
CA LEU A 512 -19.18 -13.27 0.21
C LEU A 512 -17.95 -13.75 0.99
N PHE A 513 -18.14 -14.54 2.05
CA PHE A 513 -17.04 -15.07 2.85
C PHE A 513 -16.20 -16.07 2.07
N VAL A 514 -16.84 -17.06 1.42
CA VAL A 514 -16.15 -18.13 0.67
C VAL A 514 -15.39 -17.58 -0.54
N ASP A 515 -15.97 -16.63 -1.28
CA ASP A 515 -15.26 -15.99 -2.40
C ASP A 515 -14.09 -15.11 -1.88
N ASN A 516 -14.24 -14.42 -0.74
CA ASN A 516 -13.14 -13.66 -0.11
C ASN A 516 -11.97 -14.56 0.33
N GLU A 517 -12.24 -15.73 0.91
CA GLU A 517 -11.23 -16.74 1.26
C GLU A 517 -10.53 -17.35 0.03
N ASN A 518 -11.04 -17.09 -1.18
CA ASN A 518 -10.52 -17.61 -2.44
C ASN A 518 -10.06 -16.51 -3.42
N LYS A 519 -10.08 -15.23 -3.02
CA LYS A 519 -9.83 -14.08 -3.91
C LYS A 519 -8.42 -14.02 -4.52
N CYS A 520 -7.46 -14.70 -3.91
CA CYS A 520 -6.07 -14.78 -4.34
C CYS A 520 -5.58 -16.24 -4.44
N ASN A 521 -6.38 -17.18 -4.97
CA ASN A 521 -5.99 -18.60 -5.04
C ASN A 521 -4.65 -18.87 -5.75
N GLN A 522 -4.18 -17.98 -6.63
CA GLN A 522 -2.84 -18.04 -7.22
C GLN A 522 -1.69 -17.93 -6.18
N ASN A 523 -1.96 -17.40 -4.99
CA ASN A 523 -1.00 -17.31 -3.88
C ASN A 523 -0.85 -18.63 -3.10
N ALA A 524 -1.78 -19.58 -3.20
CA ALA A 524 -1.68 -20.86 -2.52
C ALA A 524 -0.43 -21.68 -2.92
N PRO A 525 -0.10 -21.87 -4.22
CA PRO A 525 1.16 -22.52 -4.62
C PRO A 525 2.41 -21.69 -4.25
N LEU A 526 2.35 -20.35 -4.33
CA LEU A 526 3.47 -19.49 -3.92
C LEU A 526 3.79 -19.65 -2.43
N PHE A 527 2.76 -19.72 -1.58
CA PHE A 527 2.92 -19.98 -0.15
C PHE A 527 3.54 -21.36 0.13
N LYS A 528 3.06 -22.40 -0.58
CA LYS A 528 3.61 -23.76 -0.47
C LYS A 528 5.09 -23.82 -0.87
N GLU A 529 5.47 -23.14 -1.95
CA GLU A 529 6.88 -23.02 -2.38
C GLU A 529 7.70 -22.27 -1.31
N ALA A 530 7.18 -21.17 -0.76
CA ALA A 530 7.87 -20.38 0.25
C ALA A 530 8.14 -21.16 1.55
N VAL A 531 7.16 -21.90 2.09
CA VAL A 531 7.38 -22.68 3.33
C VAL A 531 8.39 -23.82 3.13
N LEU A 532 8.40 -24.46 1.95
CA LEU A 532 9.40 -25.47 1.61
C LEU A 532 10.81 -24.88 1.55
N LEU A 533 10.99 -23.80 0.78
CA LEU A 533 12.29 -23.13 0.65
C LEU A 533 12.81 -22.57 1.98
N ARG A 534 11.91 -22.13 2.86
CA ARG A 534 12.22 -21.72 4.25
C ARG A 534 12.78 -22.87 5.08
N ASP A 535 12.08 -24.01 5.11
CA ASP A 535 12.53 -25.20 5.85
C ASP A 535 13.85 -25.76 5.29
N GLU A 536 14.00 -25.83 3.95
CA GLU A 536 15.26 -26.22 3.31
C GLU A 536 16.41 -25.27 3.70
N GLY A 537 16.18 -23.95 3.62
CA GLY A 537 17.16 -22.93 3.98
C GLY A 537 17.60 -23.02 5.43
N ALA A 538 16.67 -23.20 6.36
CA ALA A 538 16.96 -23.35 7.79
C ALA A 538 17.76 -24.63 8.08
N ARG A 539 17.40 -25.76 7.44
CA ARG A 539 18.15 -27.04 7.56
C ARG A 539 19.55 -26.96 6.96
N LEU A 540 19.73 -26.23 5.85
CA LEU A 540 21.07 -25.97 5.29
C LEU A 540 21.97 -25.25 6.30
N LEU A 541 21.43 -24.26 7.02
CA LEU A 541 22.11 -23.53 8.11
C LEU A 541 22.31 -24.35 9.39
N GLY A 542 21.74 -25.56 9.49
CA GLY A 542 21.87 -26.45 10.65
C GLY A 542 20.78 -26.30 11.73
N TYR A 543 19.74 -25.52 11.48
CA TYR A 543 18.55 -25.47 12.34
C TYR A 543 17.64 -26.69 12.06
N PRO A 544 16.87 -27.19 13.05
CA PRO A 544 15.99 -28.33 12.84
C PRO A 544 14.74 -28.00 12.01
N ASP A 545 14.36 -26.73 11.91
CA ASP A 545 13.22 -26.21 11.17
C ASP A 545 13.31 -24.68 11.00
N HIS A 546 12.40 -24.08 10.24
CA HIS A 546 12.39 -22.63 10.00
C HIS A 546 12.04 -21.82 11.24
N ALA A 547 11.13 -22.29 12.10
CA ALA A 547 10.76 -21.56 13.31
C ALA A 547 11.95 -21.42 14.28
N SER A 548 12.78 -22.45 14.41
CA SER A 548 14.02 -22.42 15.20
C SER A 548 14.99 -21.35 14.69
N TYR A 549 15.12 -21.23 13.37
CA TYR A 549 15.89 -20.14 12.75
C TYR A 549 15.26 -18.76 13.03
N ARG A 550 13.93 -18.61 12.94
CA ARG A 550 13.23 -17.33 13.08
C ARG A 550 13.09 -16.81 14.51
N ILE A 551 13.08 -17.70 15.52
CA ILE A 551 12.75 -17.37 16.92
C ILE A 551 14.01 -17.17 17.79
N GLU A 552 15.19 -17.61 17.35
CA GLU A 552 16.47 -17.43 18.06
C GLU A 552 16.76 -15.97 18.47
N ASP A 553 16.42 -15.00 17.60
CA ASP A 553 16.62 -13.56 17.78
C ASP A 553 15.39 -12.81 18.33
N LYS A 554 14.38 -13.55 18.82
CA LYS A 554 13.13 -13.03 19.42
C LYS A 554 13.21 -13.03 20.95
N MET A 555 12.18 -12.55 21.66
CA MET A 555 12.11 -12.72 23.12
C MET A 555 11.87 -14.17 23.52
N ALA A 556 11.06 -14.93 22.76
CA ALA A 556 10.71 -16.31 23.09
C ALA A 556 11.89 -17.32 23.00
N LYS A 557 12.96 -16.98 22.26
CA LYS A 557 14.19 -17.76 21.99
C LYS A 557 14.04 -19.14 21.34
N THR A 558 12.95 -19.89 21.57
CA THR A 558 12.74 -21.24 21.02
C THR A 558 11.30 -21.46 20.55
N PRO A 559 11.07 -22.32 19.53
CA PRO A 559 9.73 -22.78 19.16
C PRO A 559 8.97 -23.46 20.31
N LYS A 560 9.70 -24.12 21.24
CA LYS A 560 9.09 -24.78 22.40
C LYS A 560 8.41 -23.76 23.32
N THR A 561 9.08 -22.65 23.63
CA THR A 561 8.52 -21.55 24.43
C THR A 561 7.20 -21.06 23.85
N VAL A 562 7.16 -20.88 22.52
CA VAL A 562 5.96 -20.44 21.78
C VAL A 562 4.86 -21.48 21.81
N LEU A 563 5.17 -22.75 21.52
CA LEU A 563 4.18 -23.82 21.49
C LEU A 563 3.62 -24.15 22.88
N ASP A 564 4.43 -24.07 23.93
CA ASP A 564 3.98 -24.18 25.31
C ASP A 564 2.99 -23.05 25.66
N PHE A 565 3.32 -21.80 25.32
CA PHE A 565 2.47 -20.62 25.56
C PHE A 565 1.13 -20.70 24.81
N LEU A 566 1.16 -20.94 23.49
CA LEU A 566 -0.06 -21.07 22.69
C LEU A 566 -0.89 -22.30 23.12
N GLY A 567 -0.23 -23.37 23.60
CA GLY A 567 -0.87 -24.57 24.12
C GLY A 567 -1.61 -24.34 25.44
N ASP A 568 -0.98 -23.68 26.42
CA ASP A 568 -1.62 -23.31 27.70
C ASP A 568 -2.80 -22.35 27.46
N LEU A 569 -2.60 -21.29 26.66
CA LEU A 569 -3.66 -20.33 26.30
C LEU A 569 -4.84 -21.02 25.59
N LYS A 570 -4.59 -21.92 24.62
CA LYS A 570 -5.64 -22.74 24.00
C LYS A 570 -6.39 -23.58 25.03
N SER A 571 -5.67 -24.27 25.92
CA SER A 571 -6.29 -25.16 26.91
C SER A 571 -7.27 -24.43 27.84
N ARG A 572 -6.95 -23.19 28.22
CA ARG A 572 -7.78 -22.33 29.07
C ARG A 572 -8.98 -21.75 28.32
N LEU A 573 -8.79 -21.34 27.06
CA LEU A 573 -9.83 -20.67 26.27
C LEU A 573 -10.89 -21.58 25.67
N LEU A 574 -10.57 -22.85 25.37
CA LEU A 574 -11.49 -23.78 24.69
C LEU A 574 -12.89 -23.87 25.36
N ALA A 575 -12.93 -23.90 26.69
CA ALA A 575 -14.19 -23.97 27.45
C ALA A 575 -14.98 -22.66 27.46
N GLY A 576 -14.31 -21.51 27.27
CA GLY A 576 -14.96 -20.21 27.07
C GLY A 576 -15.55 -20.11 25.66
N GLY A 577 -14.72 -20.34 24.64
CA GLY A 577 -15.14 -20.25 23.23
C GLY A 577 -16.28 -21.21 22.87
N ALA A 578 -16.31 -22.42 23.46
CA ALA A 578 -17.44 -23.33 23.28
C ALA A 578 -18.77 -22.74 23.79
N LYS A 579 -18.76 -22.08 24.96
CA LYS A 579 -19.96 -21.42 25.52
C LYS A 579 -20.41 -20.24 24.65
N GLU A 580 -19.45 -19.46 24.14
CA GLU A 580 -19.72 -18.33 23.25
C GLU A 580 -20.33 -18.81 21.92
N VAL A 581 -19.78 -19.86 21.30
CA VAL A 581 -20.36 -20.48 20.10
C VAL A 581 -21.76 -21.02 20.36
N ASP A 582 -21.99 -21.72 21.47
CA ASP A 582 -23.32 -22.24 21.83
C ASP A 582 -24.34 -21.12 22.03
N HIS A 583 -23.94 -19.99 22.65
CA HIS A 583 -24.79 -18.82 22.82
C HIS A 583 -25.14 -18.14 21.49
N LEU A 584 -24.13 -17.90 20.64
CA LEU A 584 -24.31 -17.32 19.30
C LEU A 584 -25.11 -18.24 18.37
N LEU A 585 -24.98 -19.56 18.50
CA LEU A 585 -25.81 -20.56 17.84
C LEU A 585 -27.26 -20.52 18.33
N GLY A 586 -27.48 -20.25 19.61
CA GLY A 586 -28.78 -19.97 20.20
C GLY A 586 -29.45 -18.70 19.63
N LEU A 587 -28.69 -17.63 19.43
CA LEU A 587 -29.16 -16.42 18.74
C LEU A 587 -29.50 -16.71 17.26
N LYS A 588 -28.63 -17.43 16.54
CA LYS A 588 -28.89 -17.89 15.17
C LYS A 588 -30.18 -18.69 15.06
N LYS A 589 -30.40 -19.64 15.98
CA LYS A 589 -31.62 -20.46 16.00
C LYS A 589 -32.88 -19.59 16.14
N LYS A 590 -32.90 -18.64 17.08
CA LYS A 590 -34.05 -17.72 17.29
C LYS A 590 -34.33 -16.85 16.06
N ASP A 591 -33.28 -16.31 15.42
CA ASP A 591 -33.39 -15.55 14.18
C ASP A 591 -33.98 -16.41 13.04
N TYR A 592 -33.44 -17.61 12.81
CA TYR A 592 -33.95 -18.54 11.80
C TYR A 592 -35.41 -18.94 12.05
N GLU A 593 -35.78 -19.25 13.30
CA GLU A 593 -37.18 -19.53 13.70
C GLU A 593 -38.10 -18.33 13.40
N SER A 594 -37.67 -17.11 13.73
CA SER A 594 -38.46 -15.89 13.50
C SER A 594 -38.67 -15.58 12.00
N ARG A 595 -37.68 -15.92 11.17
CA ARG A 595 -37.72 -15.71 9.71
C ARG A 595 -38.20 -16.92 8.91
N LYS A 596 -38.52 -18.04 9.59
CA LYS A 596 -38.94 -19.33 8.99
C LYS A 596 -37.91 -19.90 8.02
N LEU A 597 -36.64 -19.91 8.43
CA LEU A 597 -35.52 -20.49 7.68
C LEU A 597 -35.13 -21.86 8.24
N ASP A 598 -34.64 -22.74 7.37
CA ASP A 598 -34.17 -24.07 7.75
C ASP A 598 -32.87 -23.99 8.55
N PHE A 599 -32.89 -24.48 9.79
CA PHE A 599 -31.76 -24.43 10.72
C PHE A 599 -31.02 -25.77 10.77
N ASP A 600 -29.80 -25.80 10.23
CA ASP A 600 -28.94 -26.99 10.12
C ASP A 600 -28.16 -27.35 11.40
N GLY A 601 -28.35 -26.61 12.50
CA GLY A 601 -27.68 -26.86 13.77
C GLY A 601 -26.21 -26.45 13.84
N ASN A 602 -25.67 -25.75 12.84
CA ASN A 602 -24.27 -25.33 12.81
C ASN A 602 -24.09 -23.81 12.93
N TYR A 603 -22.95 -23.40 13.48
CA TYR A 603 -22.47 -22.03 13.49
C TYR A 603 -21.32 -21.88 12.49
N TYR A 604 -21.46 -20.95 11.53
CA TYR A 604 -20.50 -20.80 10.44
C TYR A 604 -19.67 -19.52 10.51
N LEU A 605 -18.54 -19.49 9.79
CA LEU A 605 -17.64 -18.32 9.69
C LEU A 605 -18.37 -17.05 9.23
N TRP A 606 -19.26 -17.18 8.25
CA TRP A 606 -20.07 -16.09 7.71
C TRP A 606 -21.25 -15.68 8.61
N ASP A 607 -21.54 -16.44 9.67
CA ASP A 607 -22.53 -16.08 10.69
C ASP A 607 -21.92 -15.17 11.77
N HIS A 608 -20.60 -15.26 12.00
CA HIS A 608 -19.94 -14.66 13.16
C HIS A 608 -20.20 -13.15 13.31
N ARG A 609 -19.80 -12.34 12.33
CA ARG A 609 -19.97 -10.87 12.38
C ARG A 609 -21.45 -10.42 12.46
N PHE A 610 -22.39 -11.24 12.00
CA PHE A 610 -23.82 -10.91 12.01
C PHE A 610 -24.43 -11.15 13.39
N TYR A 611 -24.16 -12.30 14.02
CA TYR A 611 -24.71 -12.61 15.35
C TYR A 611 -23.93 -11.96 16.49
N ASP A 612 -22.64 -11.69 16.32
CA ASP A 612 -21.84 -10.85 17.23
C ASP A 612 -22.47 -9.45 17.35
N ARG A 613 -22.74 -8.77 16.22
CA ARG A 613 -23.49 -7.51 16.20
C ARG A 613 -24.86 -7.63 16.88
N LEU A 614 -25.66 -8.65 16.53
CA LEU A 614 -26.99 -8.83 17.12
C LEU A 614 -26.94 -9.09 18.63
N MET A 615 -25.92 -9.79 19.14
CA MET A 615 -25.69 -10.00 20.56
C MET A 615 -25.42 -8.66 21.26
N VAL A 616 -24.52 -7.84 20.72
CA VAL A 616 -24.21 -6.49 21.24
C VAL A 616 -25.44 -5.58 21.23
N GLU A 617 -26.20 -5.56 20.13
CA GLU A 617 -27.43 -4.76 20.02
C GLU A 617 -28.52 -5.21 21.00
N GLN A 618 -28.79 -6.52 21.10
CA GLN A 618 -29.92 -7.06 21.86
C GLN A 618 -29.64 -7.18 23.36
N GLU A 619 -28.43 -7.58 23.74
CA GLU A 619 -28.10 -7.95 25.13
C GLU A 619 -27.42 -6.79 25.88
N TYR A 620 -26.70 -5.92 25.17
CA TYR A 620 -25.99 -4.77 25.75
C TYR A 620 -26.65 -3.42 25.44
N SER A 621 -27.66 -3.40 24.55
CA SER A 621 -28.40 -2.19 24.15
C SER A 621 -27.48 -1.07 23.62
N ILE A 622 -26.49 -1.45 22.81
CA ILE A 622 -25.55 -0.53 22.17
C ILE A 622 -25.93 -0.30 20.71
N ASP A 623 -25.91 0.96 20.30
CA ASP A 623 -25.87 1.39 18.90
C ASP A 623 -24.47 1.98 18.60
N GLU A 624 -23.66 1.25 17.82
CA GLU A 624 -22.33 1.70 17.37
C GLU A 624 -22.38 3.07 16.69
N ASN A 625 -23.45 3.38 15.95
CA ASN A 625 -23.59 4.64 15.22
C ASN A 625 -23.93 5.80 16.14
N ALA A 626 -24.75 5.55 17.17
CA ALA A 626 -25.02 6.54 18.22
C ALA A 626 -23.75 6.86 19.03
N ILE A 627 -22.91 5.85 19.31
CA ILE A 627 -21.60 6.05 19.94
C ILE A 627 -20.66 6.84 19.02
N ALA A 628 -20.60 6.51 17.72
CA ALA A 628 -19.73 7.18 16.76
C ALA A 628 -19.99 8.70 16.64
N ASN A 629 -21.22 9.17 16.91
CA ASN A 629 -21.54 10.61 16.99
C ASN A 629 -20.68 11.37 18.01
N TYR A 630 -20.14 10.68 19.02
CA TYR A 630 -19.23 11.22 20.03
C TYR A 630 -17.74 11.13 19.66
N PHE A 631 -17.36 10.56 18.52
CA PHE A 631 -15.96 10.46 18.09
C PHE A 631 -15.70 11.07 16.69
N PRO A 632 -15.93 12.38 16.47
CA PRO A 632 -15.39 13.07 15.31
C PRO A 632 -13.88 12.94 15.28
N ILE A 633 -13.32 12.59 14.12
CA ILE A 633 -11.89 12.29 13.99
C ILE A 633 -11.00 13.43 14.51
N THR A 634 -11.34 14.69 14.21
CA THR A 634 -10.57 15.88 14.60
C THR A 634 -10.49 16.06 16.12
N SER A 635 -11.62 15.99 16.83
CA SER A 635 -11.62 16.11 18.30
C SER A 635 -11.03 14.89 18.99
N THR A 636 -11.13 13.71 18.38
CA THR A 636 -10.61 12.45 18.92
C THR A 636 -9.09 12.43 18.86
N VAL A 637 -8.49 12.72 17.70
CA VAL A 637 -7.03 12.90 17.55
C VAL A 637 -6.51 13.96 18.52
N ALA A 638 -7.18 15.12 18.63
CA ALA A 638 -6.80 16.16 19.57
C ALA A 638 -6.85 15.71 21.05
N GLY A 639 -7.78 14.80 21.40
CA GLY A 639 -7.83 14.17 22.72
C GLY A 639 -6.67 13.22 22.96
N MET A 640 -6.34 12.40 21.96
CA MET A 640 -5.24 11.44 22.01
C MET A 640 -3.88 12.13 22.14
N LEU A 641 -3.64 13.17 21.35
CA LEU A 641 -2.41 13.97 21.45
C LEU A 641 -2.27 14.57 22.86
N ARG A 642 -3.31 15.16 23.44
CA ARG A 642 -3.28 15.67 24.83
C ARG A 642 -2.94 14.60 25.87
N ILE A 643 -3.37 13.34 25.69
CA ILE A 643 -2.98 12.24 26.59
C ILE A 643 -1.45 12.04 26.54
N PHE A 644 -0.85 12.08 25.35
CA PHE A 644 0.60 11.98 25.19
C PHE A 644 1.35 13.24 25.67
N GLU A 645 0.78 14.44 25.52
CA GLU A 645 1.33 15.68 26.12
C GLU A 645 1.44 15.51 27.64
N GLU A 646 0.36 15.07 28.30
CA GLU A 646 0.33 14.91 29.74
C GLU A 646 1.20 13.75 30.26
N LEU A 647 1.10 12.56 29.65
CA LEU A 647 1.83 11.36 30.10
C LEU A 647 3.31 11.40 29.75
N PHE A 648 3.67 11.83 28.54
CA PHE A 648 5.02 11.71 28.01
C PHE A 648 5.78 13.03 27.91
N GLY A 649 5.14 14.17 28.18
CA GLY A 649 5.80 15.47 28.24
C GLY A 649 6.13 16.02 26.87
N LEU A 650 5.18 15.84 25.96
CA LEU A 650 5.26 16.29 24.57
C LEU A 650 4.43 17.55 24.38
N VAL A 651 4.68 18.25 23.28
CA VAL A 651 3.90 19.37 22.76
C VAL A 651 3.75 19.16 21.26
N PHE A 652 2.52 19.10 20.76
CA PHE A 652 2.24 18.90 19.34
C PHE A 652 1.82 20.22 18.70
N VAL A 653 2.60 20.72 17.74
CA VAL A 653 2.30 21.96 17.02
C VAL A 653 1.94 21.61 15.57
N GLU A 654 0.65 21.67 15.26
CA GLU A 654 0.11 21.49 13.91
C GLU A 654 0.68 22.55 12.97
N LEU A 655 1.09 22.13 11.78
CA LEU A 655 1.71 23.00 10.77
C LEU A 655 0.68 23.34 9.70
N ASP A 656 0.30 24.62 9.62
CA ASP A 656 -0.55 25.16 8.57
C ASP A 656 0.20 25.35 7.23
N ALA A 657 -0.49 25.89 6.21
CA ALA A 657 0.11 26.08 4.89
C ALA A 657 1.30 27.06 4.88
N GLU A 658 1.28 28.14 5.67
CA GLU A 658 2.39 29.09 5.72
C GLU A 658 3.52 28.57 6.61
N ASP A 659 3.23 27.85 7.69
CA ASP A 659 4.24 27.15 8.48
C ASP A 659 4.98 26.09 7.65
N ARG A 660 4.25 25.24 6.92
CA ARG A 660 4.82 24.23 6.02
C ARG A 660 5.74 24.86 4.98
N LYS A 661 5.28 25.92 4.32
CA LYS A 661 6.04 26.69 3.33
C LYS A 661 7.31 27.31 3.92
N ARG A 662 7.23 27.83 5.15
CA ARG A 662 8.32 28.49 5.86
C ARG A 662 9.42 27.52 6.33
N ILE A 663 9.07 26.30 6.73
CA ILE A 663 10.05 25.28 7.14
C ILE A 663 10.52 24.37 6.00
N SER A 664 9.86 24.43 4.84
CA SER A 664 10.20 23.62 3.67
C SER A 664 11.56 24.01 3.08
N PRO A 665 12.50 23.06 2.87
CA PRO A 665 13.78 23.32 2.22
C PRO A 665 13.68 23.96 0.82
N THR A 666 12.55 23.78 0.13
CA THR A 666 12.32 24.33 -1.22
C THR A 666 11.49 25.61 -1.22
N GLY A 667 10.99 26.05 -0.06
CA GLY A 667 10.04 27.16 0.06
C GLY A 667 8.62 26.83 -0.44
N LYS A 668 8.30 25.55 -0.66
CA LYS A 668 6.97 25.07 -1.08
C LYS A 668 6.34 24.17 -0.02
N ALA A 669 5.08 24.42 0.34
CA ALA A 669 4.38 23.64 1.37
C ALA A 669 4.04 22.21 0.89
N GLU A 670 3.75 22.08 -0.39
CA GLU A 670 3.44 20.83 -1.07
C GLU A 670 4.64 19.88 -1.15
N ASP A 671 5.87 20.40 -1.23
CA ASP A 671 7.08 19.59 -1.36
C ASP A 671 7.45 18.80 -0.08
N ILE A 672 6.78 19.07 1.06
CA ILE A 672 6.98 18.34 2.33
C ILE A 672 5.79 17.44 2.71
N SER A 673 4.90 17.14 1.75
CA SER A 673 3.79 16.19 1.88
C SER A 673 3.59 15.39 0.59
N TRP A 674 3.04 14.18 0.70
CA TRP A 674 2.66 13.35 -0.47
C TRP A 674 1.20 13.53 -0.90
N HIS A 675 0.36 14.19 -0.09
CA HIS A 675 -1.06 14.40 -0.39
C HIS A 675 -1.64 15.60 0.40
N GLU A 676 -2.72 16.22 -0.09
CA GLU A 676 -3.34 17.41 0.51
C GLU A 676 -4.01 17.13 1.87
N ASP A 677 -4.69 15.97 1.99
CA ASP A 677 -5.34 15.51 3.23
C ASP A 677 -4.37 15.22 4.41
N VAL A 678 -3.04 15.32 4.20
CA VAL A 678 -2.06 14.95 5.24
C VAL A 678 -1.87 16.09 6.24
N ILE A 679 -2.08 15.77 7.52
CA ILE A 679 -1.81 16.67 8.64
C ILE A 679 -0.38 16.44 9.10
N ILE A 680 0.34 17.51 9.44
CA ILE A 680 1.74 17.44 9.89
C ILE A 680 1.85 18.20 11.20
N PHE A 681 2.46 17.59 12.21
CA PHE A 681 2.83 18.24 13.48
C PHE A 681 4.36 18.27 13.61
N SER A 682 4.89 19.40 14.07
CA SER A 682 6.20 19.42 14.72
C SER A 682 6.00 19.06 16.20
N VAL A 683 6.83 18.14 16.71
CA VAL A 683 6.72 17.60 18.06
C VAL A 683 7.91 18.06 18.87
N TRP A 684 7.64 18.49 20.10
CA TRP A 684 8.61 19.06 21.03
C TRP A 684 8.46 18.45 22.41
N ASP A 685 9.50 18.54 23.22
CA ASP A 685 9.47 18.24 24.65
C ASP A 685 8.87 19.45 25.40
N ASP A 686 8.16 19.20 26.50
CA ASP A 686 7.61 20.24 27.35
C ASP A 686 8.67 20.88 28.27
N ALA A 687 8.27 21.82 29.13
CA ALA A 687 9.18 22.51 30.05
C ALA A 687 9.78 21.60 31.14
N THR A 688 9.20 20.42 31.40
CA THR A 688 9.72 19.41 32.33
C THR A 688 10.71 18.47 31.66
N GLU A 689 10.56 18.22 30.35
CA GLU A 689 11.43 17.37 29.53
C GLU A 689 12.55 18.15 28.80
N GLY A 690 12.72 19.44 29.10
CA GLY A 690 13.85 20.25 28.63
C GLY A 690 13.65 21.00 27.31
N GLU A 691 12.40 21.13 26.85
CA GLU A 691 12.00 22.01 25.73
C GLU A 691 12.64 21.72 24.35
N GLY A 692 13.26 20.55 24.18
CA GLY A 692 13.91 20.12 22.96
C GLY A 692 12.95 19.85 21.79
N PHE A 693 13.48 19.84 20.57
CA PHE A 693 12.74 19.30 19.42
C PHE A 693 12.74 17.77 19.49
N VAL A 694 11.62 17.13 19.16
CA VAL A 694 11.46 15.67 19.22
C VAL A 694 11.42 15.06 17.83
N GLY A 695 10.67 15.64 16.88
CA GLY A 695 10.54 15.12 15.52
C GLY A 695 9.28 15.60 14.80
N TYR A 696 8.89 14.87 13.76
CA TYR A 696 7.67 15.16 12.98
C TYR A 696 6.69 13.99 13.00
N LEU A 697 5.40 14.29 13.20
CA LEU A 697 4.29 13.36 13.09
C LEU A 697 3.42 13.73 11.89
N TYR A 698 3.25 12.79 10.97
CA TYR A 698 2.36 12.90 9.82
C TYR A 698 1.12 12.03 10.05
N LEU A 699 -0.08 12.55 9.77
CA LEU A 699 -1.33 11.80 9.81
C LEU A 699 -1.99 11.79 8.43
N ASP A 700 -2.08 10.61 7.82
CA ASP A 700 -2.78 10.35 6.57
C ASP A 700 -3.96 9.41 6.84
N LEU A 701 -5.11 9.99 7.22
CA LEU A 701 -6.18 9.28 7.91
C LEU A 701 -7.28 8.70 7.00
N HIS A 702 -7.30 9.07 5.72
CA HIS A 702 -8.44 8.82 4.82
C HIS A 702 -8.10 7.91 3.62
N PRO A 703 -9.05 7.09 3.14
CA PRO A 703 -8.83 6.22 1.98
C PRO A 703 -8.79 7.01 0.67
N ARG A 704 -8.00 6.51 -0.28
CA ARG A 704 -7.94 6.96 -1.69
C ARG A 704 -7.38 5.86 -2.60
N PRO A 705 -7.64 5.90 -3.92
CA PRO A 705 -7.10 4.90 -4.85
C PRO A 705 -5.56 4.81 -4.79
N GLY A 706 -5.05 3.59 -4.69
CA GLY A 706 -3.60 3.32 -4.63
C GLY A 706 -2.93 3.56 -3.28
N LYS A 707 -3.66 3.97 -2.25
CA LYS A 707 -3.17 4.00 -0.86
C LYS A 707 -3.23 2.61 -0.24
N TYR A 708 -2.28 2.31 0.65
CA TYR A 708 -2.26 1.13 1.52
C TYR A 708 -3.59 1.01 2.30
N GLY A 709 -4.19 -0.19 2.26
CA GLY A 709 -5.58 -0.42 2.67
C GLY A 709 -5.80 -0.74 4.16
N HIS A 710 -4.73 -0.97 4.91
CA HIS A 710 -4.79 -1.26 6.36
C HIS A 710 -4.42 0.00 7.17
N ALA A 711 -4.46 -0.12 8.49
CA ALA A 711 -3.82 0.83 9.40
C ALA A 711 -2.33 0.43 9.55
N ALA A 712 -1.44 1.41 9.66
CA ALA A 712 -0.02 1.22 9.99
C ALA A 712 0.67 2.55 10.35
N ASN A 713 1.68 2.51 11.21
CA ASN A 713 2.71 3.55 11.34
C ASN A 713 3.97 3.21 10.52
N PHE A 714 4.45 4.18 9.73
CA PHE A 714 5.68 4.08 8.94
C PHE A 714 6.73 5.05 9.46
N ASN A 715 7.92 4.54 9.83
CA ASN A 715 9.06 5.39 10.09
C ASN A 715 9.59 6.00 8.78
N LEU A 716 9.44 7.31 8.59
CA LEU A 716 9.89 8.02 7.39
C LEU A 716 11.39 8.31 7.45
N GLN A 717 11.89 8.74 8.61
CA GLN A 717 13.29 8.98 8.88
C GLN A 717 13.62 8.61 10.33
N PRO A 718 14.69 7.82 10.60
CA PRO A 718 15.07 7.45 11.95
C PRO A 718 15.83 8.55 12.69
N GLY A 719 15.69 8.60 14.01
CA GLY A 719 16.54 9.39 14.89
C GLY A 719 17.83 8.65 15.30
N PHE A 720 18.95 9.35 15.31
CA PHE A 720 20.27 8.78 15.69
C PHE A 720 21.24 9.89 16.14
N LEU A 721 22.43 9.51 16.63
CA LEU A 721 23.50 10.46 16.94
C LEU A 721 24.44 10.63 15.73
N LYS A 722 24.64 11.89 15.31
CA LYS A 722 25.63 12.26 14.31
C LYS A 722 27.06 12.15 14.88
N PRO A 723 28.11 12.12 14.03
CA PRO A 723 29.50 12.01 14.49
C PRO A 723 29.97 13.16 15.40
N ASP A 724 29.32 14.33 15.32
CA ASP A 724 29.56 15.49 16.20
C ASP A 724 28.86 15.39 17.57
N GLY A 725 28.17 14.26 17.85
CA GLY A 725 27.40 14.03 19.06
C GLY A 725 26.00 14.65 19.05
N THR A 726 25.63 15.42 18.02
CA THR A 726 24.30 16.04 17.94
C THR A 726 23.24 15.05 17.42
N ARG A 727 21.99 15.19 17.85
CA ARG A 727 20.91 14.31 17.38
C ARG A 727 20.42 14.68 15.97
N ARG A 728 20.14 13.65 15.15
CA ARG A 728 19.19 13.70 14.03
C ARG A 728 17.83 13.25 14.57
N TYR A 729 16.77 13.99 14.26
CA TYR A 729 15.42 13.74 14.80
C TYR A 729 14.58 12.92 13.82
N PRO A 730 13.66 12.07 14.31
CA PRO A 730 12.81 11.25 13.47
C PRO A 730 11.68 12.03 12.76
N ALA A 731 11.13 11.37 11.74
CA ALA A 731 9.82 11.66 11.19
C ALA A 731 9.04 10.34 11.03
N THR A 732 7.76 10.34 11.38
CA THR A 732 6.89 9.14 11.33
C THR A 732 5.54 9.47 10.72
N ALA A 733 4.91 8.48 10.06
CA ALA A 733 3.66 8.64 9.35
C ALA A 733 2.62 7.59 9.74
N LEU A 734 1.51 8.08 10.30
CA LEU A 734 0.29 7.31 10.51
C LEU A 734 -0.49 7.20 9.21
N VAL A 735 -0.80 5.97 8.78
CA VAL A 735 -1.53 5.69 7.55
C VAL A 735 -2.77 4.87 7.90
N CYS A 736 -3.95 5.50 7.88
CA CYS A 736 -5.25 4.88 8.20
C CYS A 736 -6.29 5.10 7.09
N ASN A 737 -7.43 4.42 7.18
CA ASN A 737 -8.46 4.41 6.12
C ASN A 737 -9.87 4.75 6.63
N PHE A 738 -9.98 5.72 7.55
CA PHE A 738 -11.25 6.16 8.12
C PHE A 738 -12.07 7.00 7.13
N SER A 739 -13.39 6.79 7.13
CA SER A 739 -14.34 7.45 6.22
C SER A 739 -14.11 8.96 6.10
N LYS A 740 -14.09 9.50 4.86
CA LYS A 740 -13.96 10.95 4.64
C LYS A 740 -15.18 11.71 5.16
N PRO A 741 -15.02 12.97 5.61
CA PRO A 741 -16.16 13.83 5.90
C PRO A 741 -17.00 14.09 4.64
N THR A 742 -18.30 14.25 4.84
CA THR A 742 -19.25 14.67 3.80
C THR A 742 -19.69 16.12 4.07
N PRO A 743 -20.31 16.83 3.09
CA PRO A 743 -20.84 18.17 3.32
C PRO A 743 -21.92 18.30 4.41
N LYS A 744 -22.46 17.17 4.91
CA LYS A 744 -23.52 17.14 5.95
C LYS A 744 -23.08 16.52 7.27
N LYS A 745 -22.05 15.68 7.27
CA LYS A 745 -21.64 14.85 8.41
C LYS A 745 -20.11 14.72 8.42
N PRO A 746 -19.42 15.05 9.52
CA PRO A 746 -17.97 14.89 9.62
C PRO A 746 -17.57 13.41 9.60
N SER A 747 -16.27 13.15 9.47
CA SER A 747 -15.72 11.81 9.71
C SER A 747 -15.92 11.45 11.18
N LEU A 748 -16.71 10.40 11.41
CA LEU A 748 -16.99 9.84 12.73
C LEU A 748 -16.35 8.46 12.83
N LEU A 749 -15.63 8.21 13.92
CA LEU A 749 -15.00 6.94 14.21
C LEU A 749 -15.96 6.06 15.02
N LYS A 750 -16.06 4.79 14.66
CA LYS A 750 -16.57 3.75 15.56
C LYS A 750 -15.54 3.47 16.66
N HIS A 751 -15.95 2.82 17.74
CA HIS A 751 -15.06 2.62 18.88
C HIS A 751 -13.83 1.72 18.56
N ASP A 752 -14.00 0.71 17.70
CA ASP A 752 -12.89 -0.08 17.15
C ASP A 752 -11.92 0.75 16.28
N GLU A 753 -12.44 1.73 15.54
CA GLU A 753 -11.61 2.71 14.82
C GLU A 753 -10.88 3.68 15.75
N VAL A 754 -11.47 4.04 16.90
CA VAL A 754 -10.80 4.83 17.97
C VAL A 754 -9.67 4.02 18.61
N VAL A 755 -9.90 2.74 18.92
CA VAL A 755 -8.85 1.82 19.43
C VAL A 755 -7.72 1.69 18.41
N THR A 756 -8.05 1.43 17.14
CA THR A 756 -7.07 1.31 16.04
C THR A 756 -6.24 2.59 15.88
N LEU A 757 -6.88 3.77 15.90
CA LEU A 757 -6.19 5.05 15.81
C LEU A 757 -5.18 5.25 16.96
N PHE A 758 -5.52 4.80 18.17
CA PHE A 758 -4.64 4.95 19.33
C PHE A 758 -3.51 3.91 19.37
N HIS A 759 -3.75 2.68 18.92
CA HIS A 759 -2.73 1.66 18.69
C HIS A 759 -1.63 2.19 17.77
N GLU A 760 -2.00 2.67 16.58
CA GLU A 760 -1.05 3.15 15.57
C GLU A 760 -0.32 4.43 16.03
N LEU A 761 -1.02 5.32 16.75
CA LEU A 761 -0.37 6.46 17.39
C LEU A 761 0.66 6.00 18.43
N GLY A 762 0.42 4.88 19.12
CA GLY A 762 1.40 4.25 20.01
C GLY A 762 2.72 3.92 19.31
N HIS A 763 2.67 3.34 18.10
CA HIS A 763 3.85 3.11 17.26
C HIS A 763 4.53 4.42 16.85
N GLY A 764 3.76 5.43 16.42
CA GLY A 764 4.30 6.75 16.06
C GLY A 764 4.96 7.46 17.25
N ILE A 765 4.41 7.31 18.45
CA ILE A 765 4.98 7.86 19.70
C ILE A 765 6.23 7.09 20.13
N HIS A 766 6.30 5.77 19.92
CA HIS A 766 7.50 4.97 20.14
C HIS A 766 8.65 5.46 19.24
N ASP A 767 8.38 5.69 17.95
CA ASP A 767 9.35 6.27 17.03
C ASP A 767 9.81 7.68 17.45
N LEU A 768 8.88 8.58 17.78
CA LEU A 768 9.19 9.95 18.23
C LEU A 768 9.99 9.96 19.55
N ALA A 769 9.66 9.07 20.48
CA ALA A 769 10.34 8.96 21.76
C ALA A 769 11.74 8.35 21.63
N GLY A 770 12.02 7.48 20.65
CA GLY A 770 13.31 6.79 20.51
C GLY A 770 14.54 7.70 20.67
N ARG A 771 15.48 7.33 21.56
CA ARG A 771 16.74 8.05 21.85
C ARG A 771 18.00 7.22 21.59
N THR A 772 17.91 6.23 20.71
CA THR A 772 19.05 5.39 20.29
C THR A 772 20.21 6.19 19.69
N ARG A 773 21.42 5.59 19.69
CA ARG A 773 22.61 6.13 19.03
C ARG A 773 22.63 5.83 17.54
N TYR A 774 22.05 4.69 17.13
CA TYR A 774 22.04 4.21 15.75
C TYR A 774 20.63 4.11 15.15
N ALA A 775 20.51 4.38 13.85
CA ALA A 775 19.26 4.28 13.09
C ALA A 775 18.70 2.86 13.08
N ARG A 776 19.59 1.85 13.09
CA ARG A 776 19.26 0.41 13.13
C ARG A 776 18.38 0.00 14.31
N PHE A 777 18.52 0.68 15.44
CA PHE A 777 17.78 0.37 16.67
C PHE A 777 16.64 1.36 16.94
N HIS A 778 16.47 2.36 16.09
CA HIS A 778 15.59 3.48 16.37
C HIS A 778 14.11 3.09 16.39
N GLY A 779 13.38 3.63 17.38
CA GLY A 779 11.93 3.50 17.51
C GLY A 779 11.48 2.05 17.59
N THR A 780 10.46 1.72 16.80
CA THR A 780 9.85 0.39 16.65
C THR A 780 10.78 -0.75 16.18
N SER A 781 12.09 -0.52 15.99
CA SER A 781 13.09 -1.51 15.55
C SER A 781 13.49 -2.54 16.63
N THR A 782 12.50 -3.06 17.36
CA THR A 782 12.59 -4.03 18.48
C THR A 782 12.39 -5.48 18.02
N ALA A 783 12.49 -6.43 18.94
CA ALA A 783 12.05 -7.81 18.74
C ALA A 783 10.58 -7.88 18.26
N ARG A 784 10.31 -8.70 17.23
CA ARG A 784 8.96 -8.79 16.61
C ARG A 784 7.87 -9.32 17.54
N ASP A 785 8.24 -10.03 18.59
CA ASP A 785 7.34 -10.52 19.66
C ASP A 785 7.25 -9.56 20.87
N PHE A 786 7.81 -8.35 20.72
CA PHE A 786 7.67 -7.21 21.63
C PHE A 786 7.01 -5.98 20.98
N VAL A 787 7.20 -5.78 19.66
CA VAL A 787 6.91 -4.50 18.98
C VAL A 787 5.48 -3.98 19.17
N GLU A 788 4.49 -4.88 19.32
CA GLU A 788 3.09 -4.53 19.53
C GLU A 788 2.75 -4.25 21.01
N ALA A 789 3.62 -4.58 21.96
CA ALA A 789 3.33 -4.41 23.38
C ALA A 789 3.16 -2.92 23.77
N PRO A 790 3.97 -1.98 23.23
CA PRO A 790 3.75 -0.55 23.43
C PRO A 790 2.43 0.00 22.89
N SER A 791 1.98 -0.46 21.72
CA SER A 791 0.74 0.00 21.07
C SER A 791 -0.49 -0.60 21.74
N GLN A 792 -0.50 -1.92 21.97
CA GLN A 792 -1.57 -2.63 22.67
C GLN A 792 -1.76 -2.15 24.12
N MET A 793 -0.69 -1.71 24.80
CA MET A 793 -0.82 -1.16 26.16
C MET A 793 -1.71 0.09 26.14
N LEU A 794 -1.50 0.96 25.16
CA LEU A 794 -2.21 2.24 25.02
C LEU A 794 -3.69 2.07 24.67
N GLU A 795 -4.06 1.01 23.94
CA GLU A 795 -5.47 0.67 23.65
C GLU A 795 -6.36 0.67 24.90
N ASN A 796 -5.82 0.33 26.07
CA ASN A 796 -6.56 0.31 27.33
C ASN A 796 -7.11 1.68 27.77
N TRP A 797 -6.58 2.81 27.29
CA TRP A 797 -7.17 4.13 27.53
C TRP A 797 -8.53 4.27 26.82
N CYS A 798 -8.69 3.67 25.64
CA CYS A 798 -9.98 3.62 24.93
C CYS A 798 -11.01 2.74 25.66
N TRP A 799 -10.57 1.94 26.63
CA TRP A 799 -11.37 1.09 27.51
C TRP A 799 -11.43 1.57 28.97
N THR A 800 -10.98 2.80 29.24
CA THR A 800 -10.97 3.37 30.60
C THR A 800 -11.96 4.55 30.69
N PRO A 801 -12.89 4.60 31.66
CA PRO A 801 -13.96 5.61 31.71
C PRO A 801 -13.50 7.06 31.57
N GLY A 802 -12.47 7.46 32.32
CA GLY A 802 -11.95 8.84 32.34
C GLY A 802 -11.36 9.28 30.99
N PRO A 803 -10.33 8.58 30.48
CA PRO A 803 -9.77 8.84 29.15
C PRO A 803 -10.79 8.71 28.03
N LEU A 804 -11.64 7.67 27.99
CA LEU A 804 -12.67 7.53 26.96
C LEU A 804 -13.63 8.73 26.92
N LYS A 805 -14.02 9.25 28.08
CA LYS A 805 -14.81 10.50 28.19
C LYS A 805 -14.01 11.72 27.73
N SER A 806 -12.70 11.77 28.01
CA SER A 806 -11.83 12.88 27.58
C SER A 806 -11.66 12.93 26.04
N LEU A 807 -11.60 11.77 25.38
CA LEU A 807 -11.58 11.62 23.92
C LEU A 807 -12.89 12.03 23.24
N SER A 808 -14.02 11.74 23.87
CA SER A 808 -15.35 11.98 23.28
C SER A 808 -15.72 13.47 23.08
N ARG A 809 -16.50 13.80 22.05
CA ARG A 809 -17.22 15.06 21.86
C ARG A 809 -18.31 14.88 20.80
N HIS A 810 -19.59 15.06 21.13
CA HIS A 810 -20.69 14.93 20.17
C HIS A 810 -20.56 15.95 19.03
N TYR A 811 -20.72 15.51 17.78
CA TYR A 811 -20.43 16.36 16.62
C TYR A 811 -21.37 17.57 16.48
N GLU A 812 -22.65 17.44 16.87
CA GLU A 812 -23.63 18.54 16.87
C GLU A 812 -23.66 19.33 18.19
N THR A 813 -23.94 18.68 19.32
CA THR A 813 -24.13 19.36 20.63
C THR A 813 -22.82 19.76 21.32
N GLY A 814 -21.68 19.16 20.94
CA GLY A 814 -20.39 19.35 21.61
C GLY A 814 -20.27 18.67 22.98
N GLU A 815 -21.29 17.92 23.43
CA GLU A 815 -21.32 17.27 24.74
C GLU A 815 -20.38 16.07 24.84
N LYS A 816 -20.01 15.68 26.06
CA LYS A 816 -19.24 14.45 26.31
C LYS A 816 -20.16 13.22 26.26
N ILE A 817 -19.60 12.06 25.95
CA ILE A 817 -20.34 10.79 25.99
C ILE A 817 -20.88 10.55 27.42
N PRO A 818 -22.18 10.19 27.58
CA PRO A 818 -22.77 9.97 28.90
C PRO A 818 -22.17 8.76 29.64
N ASP A 819 -22.08 8.83 30.97
CA ASP A 819 -21.48 7.76 31.79
C ASP A 819 -22.24 6.43 31.70
N ASP A 820 -23.56 6.45 31.44
CA ASP A 820 -24.34 5.23 31.18
C ASP A 820 -23.92 4.56 29.85
N LEU A 821 -23.63 5.35 28.82
CA LEU A 821 -23.20 4.83 27.51
C LEU A 821 -21.74 4.35 27.57
N ILE A 822 -20.88 5.01 28.35
CA ILE A 822 -19.55 4.48 28.73
C ILE A 822 -19.71 3.13 29.42
N LYS A 823 -20.55 3.03 30.46
CA LYS A 823 -20.73 1.80 31.23
C LYS A 823 -21.18 0.64 30.34
N LYS A 824 -22.10 0.89 29.40
CA LYS A 824 -22.54 -0.11 28.41
C LYS A 824 -21.40 -0.53 27.50
N LEU A 825 -20.69 0.43 26.89
CA LEU A 825 -19.56 0.16 26.00
C LEU A 825 -18.42 -0.62 26.68
N LEU A 826 -18.13 -0.33 27.95
CA LEU A 826 -17.14 -1.09 28.70
C LEU A 826 -17.63 -2.51 29.04
N ALA A 827 -18.93 -2.73 29.17
CA ALA A 827 -19.49 -4.07 29.34
C ALA A 827 -19.38 -4.93 28.07
N THR A 828 -19.20 -4.32 26.88
CA THR A 828 -18.93 -5.06 25.64
C THR A 828 -17.46 -5.34 25.39
N LYS A 829 -16.51 -4.88 26.25
CA LYS A 829 -15.08 -5.15 26.05
C LYS A 829 -14.78 -6.64 25.90
N HIS A 830 -15.45 -7.46 26.70
CA HIS A 830 -15.20 -8.90 26.82
C HIS A 830 -16.26 -9.76 26.11
N VAL A 831 -16.98 -9.20 25.13
CA VAL A 831 -17.95 -9.95 24.34
C VAL A 831 -17.21 -10.77 23.28
N ASN A 832 -17.33 -12.09 23.36
CA ASN A 832 -16.70 -13.05 22.46
C ASN A 832 -15.15 -13.01 22.48
N ASP A 833 -14.56 -12.60 23.62
CA ASP A 833 -13.10 -12.54 23.83
C ASP A 833 -12.43 -13.90 23.65
N ALA A 834 -13.09 -14.99 24.09
CA ALA A 834 -12.49 -16.31 23.93
C ALA A 834 -12.47 -16.73 22.46
N LEU A 835 -13.52 -16.48 21.68
CA LEU A 835 -13.55 -16.72 20.25
C LEU A 835 -12.57 -15.83 19.47
N PHE A 836 -12.43 -14.55 19.85
CA PHE A 836 -11.43 -13.67 19.28
C PHE A 836 -10.02 -14.24 19.48
N ASN A 837 -9.67 -14.59 20.71
CA ASN A 837 -8.35 -15.13 21.04
C ASN A 837 -8.11 -16.53 20.45
N LEU A 838 -9.13 -17.41 20.40
CA LEU A 838 -9.04 -18.70 19.71
C LEU A 838 -8.82 -18.53 18.19
N ARG A 839 -9.34 -17.45 17.58
CA ARG A 839 -9.05 -17.12 16.19
C ARG A 839 -7.60 -16.65 15.99
N GLN A 840 -7.03 -15.87 16.92
CA GLN A 840 -5.61 -15.52 16.90
C GLN A 840 -4.71 -16.75 17.13
N LEU A 841 -5.09 -17.62 18.06
CA LEU A 841 -4.43 -18.92 18.29
C LEU A 841 -4.43 -19.80 17.05
N HIS A 842 -5.52 -19.84 16.27
CA HIS A 842 -5.56 -20.55 14.99
C HIS A 842 -4.47 -20.05 14.04
N PHE A 843 -4.29 -18.74 13.90
CA PHE A 843 -3.24 -18.17 13.06
C PHE A 843 -1.84 -18.47 13.58
N GLY A 844 -1.59 -18.27 14.87
CA GLY A 844 -0.30 -18.56 15.50
C GLY A 844 0.08 -20.04 15.43
N LEU A 845 -0.87 -20.95 15.70
CA LEU A 845 -0.64 -22.39 15.63
C LEU A 845 -0.52 -22.89 14.18
N PHE A 846 -1.23 -22.30 13.22
CA PHE A 846 -1.01 -22.60 11.79
C PHE A 846 0.38 -22.18 11.32
N ASP A 847 0.80 -20.93 11.61
CA ASP A 847 2.13 -20.40 11.30
C ASP A 847 3.24 -21.28 11.90
N MET A 848 3.11 -21.65 13.18
CA MET A 848 4.04 -22.57 13.81
C MET A 848 4.00 -23.98 13.19
N THR A 849 2.83 -24.51 12.85
CA THR A 849 2.70 -25.88 12.28
C THR A 849 3.41 -26.01 10.93
N VAL A 850 3.25 -25.05 10.03
CA VAL A 850 3.90 -25.10 8.70
C VAL A 850 5.40 -24.81 8.75
N HIS A 851 5.89 -24.20 9.83
CA HIS A 851 7.30 -23.84 10.03
C HIS A 851 8.04 -24.68 11.10
N THR A 852 7.39 -25.69 11.72
CA THR A 852 8.01 -26.70 12.61
C THR A 852 7.82 -28.16 12.12
N PRO A 853 7.95 -28.47 10.81
CA PRO A 853 7.81 -29.85 10.34
C PRO A 853 8.94 -30.74 10.88
N LYS A 854 8.61 -31.97 11.29
CA LYS A 854 9.61 -32.92 11.80
C LYS A 854 10.70 -33.23 10.76
N THR A 855 10.30 -33.37 9.51
CA THR A 855 11.18 -33.52 8.35
C THR A 855 10.67 -32.67 7.18
N HIS A 856 11.55 -32.35 6.23
CA HIS A 856 11.17 -31.67 4.99
C HIS A 856 10.08 -32.43 4.21
N ALA A 857 10.17 -33.77 4.17
CA ALA A 857 9.20 -34.64 3.50
C ALA A 857 7.80 -34.59 4.12
N ASP A 858 7.69 -34.38 5.44
CA ASP A 858 6.39 -34.15 6.09
C ASP A 858 5.76 -32.84 5.60
N LEU A 859 6.57 -31.79 5.39
CA LEU A 859 6.11 -30.52 4.83
C LEU A 859 5.77 -30.65 3.34
N GLU A 860 6.53 -31.41 2.56
CA GLU A 860 6.20 -31.72 1.15
C GLU A 860 4.83 -32.38 1.04
N ALA A 861 4.56 -33.41 1.84
CA ALA A 861 3.29 -34.14 1.87
C ALA A 861 2.10 -33.36 2.46
N MET A 862 2.35 -32.25 3.16
CA MET A 862 1.31 -31.45 3.82
C MET A 862 0.39 -30.72 2.83
N ASP A 863 -0.92 -30.99 2.89
CA ASP A 863 -1.94 -30.13 2.28
C ASP A 863 -2.17 -28.92 3.19
N VAL A 864 -1.60 -27.79 2.80
CA VAL A 864 -1.54 -26.57 3.61
C VAL A 864 -2.93 -25.92 3.75
N SER A 865 -3.75 -25.94 2.70
CA SER A 865 -5.13 -25.40 2.76
C SER A 865 -6.01 -26.27 3.67
N LYS A 866 -5.84 -27.60 3.61
CA LYS A 866 -6.50 -28.51 4.55
C LYS A 866 -6.11 -28.22 6.00
N VAL A 867 -4.80 -28.12 6.30
CA VAL A 867 -4.30 -27.86 7.67
C VAL A 867 -4.84 -26.52 8.22
N TYR A 868 -4.88 -25.46 7.40
CA TYR A 868 -5.47 -24.17 7.78
C TYR A 868 -6.94 -24.33 8.22
N ASN A 869 -7.76 -24.94 7.37
CA ASN A 869 -9.19 -25.10 7.65
C ASN A 869 -9.47 -26.05 8.83
N GLU A 870 -8.68 -27.11 9.01
CA GLU A 870 -8.86 -28.09 10.09
C GLU A 870 -8.44 -27.53 11.45
N LEU A 871 -7.28 -26.84 11.54
CA LEU A 871 -6.85 -26.19 12.78
C LEU A 871 -7.85 -25.14 13.27
N ARG A 872 -8.47 -24.38 12.35
CA ARG A 872 -9.53 -23.42 12.69
C ARG A 872 -10.71 -24.08 13.39
N VAL A 873 -11.18 -25.22 12.86
CA VAL A 873 -12.30 -25.98 13.46
C VAL A 873 -11.91 -26.57 14.80
N GLU A 874 -10.69 -27.12 14.91
CA GLU A 874 -10.17 -27.71 16.15
C GLU A 874 -10.00 -26.68 17.27
N ILE A 875 -9.57 -25.46 16.94
CA ILE A 875 -9.23 -24.42 17.92
C ILE A 875 -10.44 -23.54 18.25
N ALA A 876 -11.12 -22.98 17.26
CA ALA A 876 -12.20 -22.01 17.47
C ALA A 876 -13.61 -22.63 17.48
N GLY A 877 -13.77 -23.89 17.05
CA GLY A 877 -15.09 -24.53 16.91
C GLY A 877 -15.96 -23.98 15.77
N ILE A 878 -15.53 -22.91 15.08
CA ILE A 878 -16.28 -22.26 14.00
C ILE A 878 -16.08 -23.01 12.68
N LYS A 879 -17.19 -23.45 12.07
CA LYS A 879 -17.20 -24.33 10.90
C LYS A 879 -17.29 -23.53 9.59
N GLY A 880 -16.72 -24.07 8.52
CA GLY A 880 -16.97 -23.65 7.15
C GLY A 880 -17.88 -24.64 6.39
N PRO A 881 -17.86 -24.62 5.04
CA PRO A 881 -18.61 -25.53 4.18
C PRO A 881 -18.27 -27.02 4.37
N GLU A 882 -17.18 -27.37 5.07
CA GLU A 882 -16.84 -28.75 5.44
C GLU A 882 -17.95 -29.42 6.28
N ALA A 883 -18.64 -28.66 7.13
CA ALA A 883 -19.79 -29.17 7.88
C ALA A 883 -21.04 -29.45 7.02
N ARG A 884 -21.01 -29.07 5.73
CA ARG A 884 -22.01 -29.41 4.70
C ARG A 884 -21.46 -30.42 3.68
N GLY A 885 -20.39 -31.14 4.03
CA GLY A 885 -19.81 -32.21 3.21
C GLY A 885 -18.89 -31.73 2.08
N LYS A 886 -18.45 -30.47 2.08
CA LYS A 886 -17.32 -30.05 1.23
C LYS A 886 -16.00 -30.59 1.78
N PRO A 887 -14.96 -30.80 0.94
CA PRO A 887 -13.61 -31.07 1.45
C PRO A 887 -13.09 -29.91 2.30
N SER A 888 -12.21 -30.19 3.27
CA SER A 888 -11.48 -29.19 4.07
C SER A 888 -10.57 -28.25 3.24
N THR A 889 -10.48 -28.44 1.92
CA THR A 889 -9.68 -27.62 0.98
C THR A 889 -10.53 -26.57 0.24
N TRP A 890 -11.70 -26.21 0.76
CA TRP A 890 -12.66 -25.31 0.11
C TRP A 890 -12.23 -23.84 0.07
N GLY A 891 -11.31 -23.43 0.95
CA GLY A 891 -10.88 -22.05 1.13
C GLY A 891 -9.38 -21.96 1.37
N ASN A 892 -8.78 -20.86 0.95
CA ASN A 892 -7.33 -20.65 0.96
C ASN A 892 -6.99 -19.37 1.75
N GLY A 893 -7.52 -19.23 2.97
CA GLY A 893 -7.31 -18.04 3.80
C GLY A 893 -5.83 -17.70 3.99
N GLN A 894 -4.94 -18.70 4.08
CA GLN A 894 -3.49 -18.50 4.12
C GLN A 894 -2.92 -17.82 2.85
N ALA A 895 -3.54 -18.01 1.69
CA ALA A 895 -3.18 -17.34 0.43
C ALA A 895 -3.61 -15.85 0.40
N THR A 896 -4.47 -15.44 1.33
CA THR A 896 -4.87 -14.04 1.55
C THR A 896 -4.13 -13.36 2.70
N PHE A 897 -3.28 -14.10 3.42
CA PHE A 897 -2.72 -13.69 4.71
C PHE A 897 -1.30 -13.12 4.57
N GLY A 898 -1.23 -11.81 4.29
CA GLY A 898 0.03 -11.09 4.02
C GLY A 898 1.14 -11.29 5.06
N HIS A 899 0.80 -11.40 6.35
CA HIS A 899 1.76 -11.60 7.45
C HIS A 899 2.70 -12.80 7.24
N LEU A 900 2.16 -13.94 6.79
CA LEU A 900 2.93 -15.19 6.64
C LEU A 900 4.03 -15.12 5.57
N ILE A 901 4.03 -14.06 4.75
CA ILE A 901 5.00 -13.80 3.69
C ILE A 901 5.76 -12.49 3.93
N GLY A 902 5.09 -11.45 4.43
CA GLY A 902 5.64 -10.14 4.78
C GLY A 902 6.49 -10.08 6.05
N GLY A 903 7.21 -11.15 6.40
CA GLY A 903 8.19 -11.16 7.48
C GLY A 903 7.69 -11.52 8.89
N TYR A 904 6.42 -11.92 9.05
CA TYR A 904 5.89 -12.50 10.31
C TYR A 904 5.87 -14.04 10.30
N ASP A 905 6.57 -14.67 9.35
CA ASP A 905 6.75 -16.11 9.27
C ASP A 905 7.49 -16.68 10.51
N ALA A 906 6.85 -17.69 11.12
CA ALA A 906 7.17 -18.22 12.45
C ALA A 906 7.28 -17.11 13.52
N GLY A 907 6.34 -16.17 13.47
CA GLY A 907 6.33 -14.94 14.26
C GLY A 907 4.93 -14.39 14.55
N TYR A 908 3.86 -14.99 14.01
CA TYR A 908 2.50 -14.47 14.24
C TYR A 908 2.03 -14.59 15.70
N TYR A 909 2.62 -15.50 16.48
CA TYR A 909 2.43 -15.57 17.93
C TYR A 909 2.77 -14.25 18.66
N GLY A 910 3.60 -13.40 18.04
CA GLY A 910 4.06 -12.13 18.58
C GLY A 910 2.94 -11.17 18.98
N TYR A 911 1.78 -11.25 18.32
CA TYR A 911 0.59 -10.48 18.69
C TYR A 911 0.05 -10.87 20.08
N LEU A 912 -0.06 -12.17 20.36
CA LEU A 912 -0.57 -12.69 21.63
C LEU A 912 0.47 -12.57 22.77
N SER A 913 1.77 -12.74 22.48
CA SER A 913 2.81 -12.54 23.50
C SER A 913 2.96 -11.05 23.85
N SER A 914 2.87 -10.17 22.86
CA SER A 914 2.85 -8.72 23.09
C SER A 914 1.63 -8.29 23.91
N GLU A 915 0.47 -8.90 23.69
CA GLU A 915 -0.76 -8.61 24.44
C GLU A 915 -0.63 -9.01 25.93
N VAL A 916 0.04 -10.13 26.20
CA VAL A 916 0.42 -10.51 27.57
C VAL A 916 1.30 -9.45 28.23
N TYR A 917 2.38 -9.02 27.57
CA TYR A 917 3.30 -8.02 28.11
C TYR A 917 2.62 -6.66 28.30
N SER A 918 1.79 -6.24 27.33
CA SER A 918 1.09 -4.96 27.36
C SER A 918 0.02 -4.91 28.45
N THR A 919 -0.71 -6.01 28.65
CA THR A 919 -1.68 -6.15 29.72
C THR A 919 -0.98 -6.12 31.08
N ASP A 920 0.15 -6.80 31.25
CA ASP A 920 0.91 -6.76 32.51
C ASP A 920 1.46 -5.35 32.82
N MET A 921 1.99 -4.64 31.81
CA MET A 921 2.40 -3.23 31.94
C MET A 921 1.23 -2.33 32.35
N PHE A 922 0.08 -2.43 31.68
CA PHE A 922 -1.08 -1.60 32.00
C PHE A 922 -1.63 -1.93 33.41
N TYR A 923 -1.84 -3.20 33.73
CA TYR A 923 -2.43 -3.62 34.99
C TYR A 923 -1.54 -3.40 36.20
N SER A 924 -0.22 -3.55 36.06
CA SER A 924 0.73 -3.35 37.16
C SER A 924 1.04 -1.86 37.44
N VAL A 925 0.91 -0.98 36.45
CA VAL A 925 1.43 0.40 36.54
C VAL A 925 0.37 1.48 36.33
N PHE A 926 -0.57 1.28 35.41
CA PHE A 926 -1.48 2.34 34.95
C PHE A 926 -2.95 2.12 35.33
N LYS A 927 -3.42 0.89 35.62
CA LYS A 927 -4.84 0.61 35.87
C LYS A 927 -5.47 1.41 37.01
N GLU A 928 -4.71 1.72 38.06
CA GLU A 928 -5.17 2.52 39.20
C GLU A 928 -5.28 4.02 38.86
N ASP A 929 -4.26 4.57 38.19
CA ASP A 929 -4.24 5.95 37.69
C ASP A 929 -3.69 6.01 36.25
N PRO A 930 -4.58 5.91 35.24
CA PRO A 930 -4.19 5.94 33.83
C PRO A 930 -3.65 7.31 33.35
N MET A 931 -3.71 8.36 34.18
CA MET A 931 -3.12 9.67 33.86
C MET A 931 -1.91 10.00 34.75
N ASN A 932 -1.31 8.99 35.38
CA ASN A 932 -0.14 9.16 36.24
C ASN A 932 1.09 9.62 35.44
N LYS A 933 1.38 10.93 35.48
CA LYS A 933 2.47 11.54 34.71
C LYS A 933 3.84 10.96 35.06
N ALA A 934 4.08 10.63 36.33
CA ALA A 934 5.36 10.06 36.76
C ALA A 934 5.59 8.66 36.17
N GLN A 935 4.56 7.80 36.14
CA GLN A 935 4.63 6.51 35.46
C GLN A 935 4.68 6.67 33.92
N GLY A 936 4.00 7.67 33.35
CA GLY A 936 4.10 8.01 31.94
C GLY A 936 5.52 8.35 31.51
N ARG A 937 6.23 9.22 32.25
CA ARG A 937 7.66 9.50 32.03
C ARG A 937 8.52 8.26 32.22
N ARG A 938 8.29 7.49 33.30
CA ARG A 938 9.02 6.24 33.54
C ARG A 938 8.89 5.26 32.38
N TYR A 939 7.69 5.10 31.83
CA TYR A 939 7.43 4.29 30.65
C TYR A 939 8.15 4.82 29.40
N ARG A 940 8.06 6.14 29.13
CA ARG A 940 8.82 6.79 28.06
C ARG A 940 10.32 6.46 28.14
N HIS A 941 10.99 6.76 29.25
CA HIS A 941 12.45 6.59 29.38
C HIS A 941 12.92 5.13 29.47
N THR A 942 12.10 4.25 30.07
CA THR A 942 12.49 2.84 30.28
C THR A 942 12.19 2.00 29.05
N VAL A 943 11.02 2.21 28.42
CA VAL A 943 10.52 1.37 27.32
C VAL A 943 10.75 2.03 25.96
N LEU A 944 10.19 3.23 25.72
CA LEU A 944 10.16 3.82 24.38
C LEU A 944 11.51 4.40 23.93
N GLU A 945 12.23 5.07 24.83
CA GLU A 945 13.49 5.74 24.48
C GLU A 945 14.61 4.76 24.08
N ARG A 946 14.49 3.48 24.47
CA ARG A 946 15.45 2.41 24.16
C ARG A 946 15.34 1.87 22.74
N GLY A 947 14.13 1.85 22.15
CA GLY A 947 13.88 1.10 20.91
C GLY A 947 14.51 -0.31 20.98
N GLY A 948 15.13 -0.76 19.89
CA GLY A 948 15.85 -2.05 19.82
C GLY A 948 17.29 -2.04 20.36
N SER A 949 17.67 -1.05 21.18
CA SER A 949 19.04 -0.85 21.68
C SER A 949 19.33 -1.44 23.06
N GLN A 950 18.35 -2.16 23.63
CA GLN A 950 18.46 -3.00 24.82
C GLN A 950 17.67 -4.31 24.57
N ASP A 951 18.00 -5.41 25.26
CA ASP A 951 17.15 -6.61 25.24
C ASP A 951 15.79 -6.31 25.89
N GLU A 952 14.71 -6.67 25.19
CA GLU A 952 13.35 -6.30 25.55
C GLU A 952 12.85 -6.98 26.84
N MET A 953 13.40 -8.14 27.22
CA MET A 953 13.10 -8.75 28.53
C MET A 953 13.71 -7.93 29.66
N LEU A 954 14.94 -7.44 29.49
CA LEU A 954 15.58 -6.53 30.46
C LEU A 954 14.80 -5.20 30.55
N THR A 955 14.28 -4.68 29.44
CA THR A 955 13.39 -3.51 29.42
C THR A 955 12.12 -3.73 30.22
N LEU A 956 11.44 -4.87 30.05
CA LEU A 956 10.26 -5.23 30.86
C LEU A 956 10.62 -5.41 32.33
N GLU A 957 11.72 -6.08 32.66
CA GLU A 957 12.16 -6.28 34.06
C GLU A 957 12.45 -4.95 34.77
N GLN A 958 13.10 -3.99 34.09
CA GLN A 958 13.35 -2.65 34.62
C GLN A 958 12.05 -1.84 34.83
N PHE A 959 11.08 -1.98 33.94
CA PHE A 959 9.80 -1.24 34.02
C PHE A 959 8.80 -1.86 35.00
N LEU A 960 8.70 -3.18 35.07
CA LEU A 960 7.81 -3.88 36.01
C LEU A 960 8.44 -4.08 37.40
N GLY A 961 9.77 -4.01 37.52
CA GLY A 961 10.50 -4.37 38.75
C GLY A 961 10.56 -5.88 39.01
N ARG A 962 10.12 -6.69 38.04
CA ARG A 962 10.06 -8.16 38.04
C ARG A 962 9.93 -8.66 36.60
N LYS A 963 10.08 -9.97 36.39
CA LYS A 963 9.71 -10.60 35.11
C LYS A 963 8.22 -10.40 34.79
N PRO A 964 7.85 -10.29 33.49
CA PRO A 964 6.46 -10.23 33.07
C PRO A 964 5.70 -11.52 33.41
N SER A 965 4.38 -11.41 33.58
CA SER A 965 3.48 -12.51 33.95
C SER A 965 2.22 -12.51 33.08
N SER A 966 1.72 -13.69 32.72
CA SER A 966 0.44 -13.86 32.01
C SER A 966 -0.80 -13.75 32.92
N GLU A 967 -0.63 -13.66 34.24
CA GLU A 967 -1.75 -13.57 35.19
C GLU A 967 -2.68 -12.38 34.94
N ALA A 968 -2.13 -11.22 34.56
CA ALA A 968 -2.92 -10.03 34.25
C ALA A 968 -3.81 -10.25 33.01
N PHE A 969 -3.27 -10.92 31.99
CA PHE A 969 -3.96 -11.27 30.76
C PHE A 969 -5.05 -12.34 30.96
N TYR A 970 -4.76 -13.41 31.71
CA TYR A 970 -5.78 -14.41 32.04
C TYR A 970 -6.92 -13.83 32.87
N LYS A 971 -6.60 -12.95 33.83
CA LYS A 971 -7.61 -12.23 34.61
C LYS A 971 -8.48 -11.31 33.75
N GLU A 972 -7.89 -10.65 32.76
CA GLU A 972 -8.63 -9.80 31.80
C GLU A 972 -9.62 -10.63 30.97
N LEU A 973 -9.20 -11.83 30.52
CA LEU A 973 -10.04 -12.78 29.79
C LEU A 973 -11.06 -13.54 30.67
N GLY A 974 -11.19 -13.20 31.96
CA GLY A 974 -12.09 -13.89 32.89
C GLY A 974 -11.70 -15.35 33.19
N ILE A 975 -10.44 -15.71 32.96
CA ILE A 975 -9.88 -17.05 33.20
C ILE A 975 -9.32 -17.10 34.63
N GLU A 976 -10.02 -17.77 35.54
CA GLU A 976 -9.48 -18.12 36.86
C GLU A 976 -8.51 -19.32 36.76
N ASN A 977 -7.57 -19.41 37.72
CA ASN A 977 -6.49 -20.42 37.76
C ASN A 977 -6.95 -21.81 38.24
#